data_AF-A0A940NYP8-F1
#
_entry.id   AF-A0A940NYP8-F1
#
_cell.length_a   1.000
_cell.length_b   1.000
_cell.length_c   1.000
_cell.angle_alpha   90.00
_cell.angle_beta   90.00
_cell.angle_gamma   90.00
#
_symmetry.space_group_name_H-M   'P 1'
#
loop_
_entity.id
_entity.type
_entity.pdbx_description
1 polymer ?
#
loop_
_entity_poly.entity_id
_entity_poly.type
_entity_poly.pdbx_seq_one_letter_code
_entity_poly.pdbx_strand_id
1 'polypeptide(L)'
;MKSIRKMVSAVLALGIACISTGITAIPAGAATTVTLSPSDRYEINGGVFEGWGSSLCWWANRVGYNDELSQKCADLFYGENGLHLNIARFNIGGGDDPSHHHITRTDSNMPGYTVYNNGQVTYDWNADANQRNVLRRCIEAAGDDMITEMFSNSPPYYMCKSGCSTGNTDAGKNNLKDDCYDDFAEYLAEVCAHYQNEWGITVQSIDPMNEPYTNFWGAYSAKQEGCHFDKGNSESTILTELKKSLQKRELNNIIISACDETSIDSQIDTYKALSTEAKQAISRIDTHTYGGSKRGELKNLALTEGKNLWMSEVDGKGTAGTNAGNMEGGLWLAERIITDCNGLNASAWILWQLIDNHVSSVGYNGNKDSGMPDINTGFWGVAVADHDKNEVILSKKYYAFGQFSRYIRPGMIMLNSSNRSMAAFDKENGRVVVVALNLSGGNADYTFDLSGFSKVGSEAQGIRTSSSEDWKNIGTTALQGNRLNVTLLANSITTYIIDGMAGETERANKIDLSGAKLSGTNAWQDSTDSGYQKAFDGNRGSFFDGVGDGWVMADLGEVYDITTIGYCPRMGYEYRCGDGMFQVSDNGTDWKTVYTVPGEPSYGMHYVIPTTAATGRYVRYAVPSGKPNNGYNKDSVYCCNIAEIELYGTPSTMKDYNKIAIAPANVTGSDPWNQTANDAKKAFDGSTATFF
;
A
#
# COMPACT_ATOMS: atom_id res chain seq x y z
N MET A 1 15.85 -58.72 -56.11
CA MET A 1 14.92 -57.87 -56.89
C MET A 1 15.36 -56.44 -56.73
N LYS A 2 16.08 -55.97 -57.74
CA LYS A 2 15.76 -54.80 -58.56
C LYS A 2 15.86 -53.48 -57.76
N SER A 3 17.04 -52.86 -57.68
CA SER A 3 17.71 -52.08 -58.75
C SER A 3 17.07 -50.69 -58.91
N ILE A 4 17.78 -49.62 -58.58
CA ILE A 4 18.68 -48.83 -59.47
C ILE A 4 17.98 -47.47 -59.71
N ARG A 5 18.47 -46.34 -59.20
CA ARG A 5 19.67 -45.54 -59.58
C ARG A 5 19.34 -44.53 -60.69
N LYS A 6 20.02 -43.36 -60.59
CA LYS A 6 20.47 -42.45 -61.68
C LYS A 6 19.41 -41.48 -62.22
N MET A 7 19.72 -40.26 -62.68
CA MET A 7 20.96 -39.48 -62.94
C MET A 7 20.52 -38.00 -63.13
N VAL A 8 21.20 -36.97 -62.59
CA VAL A 8 22.35 -36.20 -63.15
C VAL A 8 22.01 -35.22 -64.31
N SER A 9 22.48 -33.97 -64.13
CA SER A 9 22.79 -32.87 -65.10
C SER A 9 21.65 -31.92 -65.52
N ALA A 10 21.81 -30.60 -65.69
CA ALA A 10 23.00 -29.78 -65.96
C ALA A 10 22.85 -28.27 -65.58
N VAL A 11 23.97 -27.68 -65.11
CA VAL A 11 24.64 -26.39 -65.47
C VAL A 11 23.82 -25.20 -66.03
N LEU A 12 23.85 -24.02 -65.37
CA LEU A 12 24.47 -22.77 -65.90
C LEU A 12 24.46 -21.58 -64.91
N ALA A 13 25.44 -20.70 -65.13
CA ALA A 13 25.90 -19.55 -64.36
C ALA A 13 24.98 -18.32 -64.23
N LEU A 14 25.46 -17.39 -63.38
CA LEU A 14 25.27 -15.92 -63.33
C LEU A 14 24.21 -15.33 -62.39
N GLY A 15 24.70 -14.48 -61.47
CA GLY A 15 23.92 -13.36 -60.90
C GLY A 15 24.11 -13.18 -59.40
N ILE A 16 25.15 -12.45 -58.99
CA ILE A 16 25.23 -11.85 -57.66
C ILE A 16 24.07 -10.86 -57.53
N ALA A 17 23.05 -11.22 -56.76
CA ALA A 17 22.10 -10.27 -56.20
C ALA A 17 22.27 -10.32 -54.69
N CYS A 18 22.86 -9.26 -54.14
CA CYS A 18 22.83 -9.00 -52.71
C CYS A 18 21.37 -8.83 -52.28
N ILE A 19 20.74 -9.90 -51.82
CA ILE A 19 19.49 -9.80 -51.08
C ILE A 19 19.89 -9.35 -49.69
N SER A 20 19.86 -8.03 -49.48
CA SER A 20 19.75 -7.46 -48.15
C SER A 20 18.45 -7.99 -47.55
N THR A 21 18.53 -9.11 -46.84
CA THR A 21 17.49 -9.51 -45.90
C THR A 21 17.42 -8.40 -44.87
N GLY A 22 16.48 -7.48 -45.06
CA GLY A 22 16.11 -6.52 -44.05
C GLY A 22 15.74 -7.32 -42.80
N ILE A 23 16.63 -7.28 -41.81
CA ILE A 23 16.26 -7.61 -40.44
C ILE A 23 15.20 -6.57 -40.09
N THR A 24 13.94 -6.95 -40.21
CA THR A 24 12.85 -6.21 -39.58
C THR A 24 13.17 -6.24 -38.09
N ALA A 25 13.72 -5.15 -37.58
CA ALA A 25 13.83 -4.93 -36.14
C ALA A 25 12.41 -5.12 -35.59
N ILE A 26 12.23 -6.16 -34.78
CA ILE A 26 11.06 -6.27 -33.93
C ILE A 26 11.11 -4.99 -33.08
N PRO A 27 10.08 -4.12 -33.10
CA PRO A 27 10.11 -2.92 -32.29
C PRO A 27 10.29 -3.36 -30.84
N ALA A 28 11.41 -2.94 -30.22
CA ALA A 28 11.55 -3.04 -28.78
C ALA A 28 10.35 -2.34 -28.16
N GLY A 29 9.59 -3.05 -27.31
CA GLY A 29 8.51 -2.42 -26.58
C GLY A 29 9.05 -1.22 -25.81
N ALA A 30 8.32 -0.11 -25.76
CA ALA A 30 8.70 1.02 -24.94
C ALA A 30 8.80 0.56 -23.46
N ALA A 31 9.84 1.00 -22.75
CA ALA A 31 10.02 0.66 -21.34
C ALA A 31 8.82 1.12 -20.50
N THR A 32 8.42 0.31 -19.51
CA THR A 32 7.38 0.69 -18.55
C THR A 32 7.90 1.82 -17.67
N THR A 33 7.21 2.95 -17.64
CA THR A 33 7.61 4.10 -16.81
C THR A 33 6.81 4.14 -15.50
N VAL A 34 7.51 4.30 -14.38
CA VAL A 34 6.94 4.48 -13.03
C VAL A 34 7.46 5.80 -12.47
N THR A 35 6.57 6.72 -12.14
CA THR A 35 6.94 8.01 -11.55
C THR A 35 6.88 7.91 -10.03
N LEU A 36 7.89 8.43 -9.34
CA LEU A 36 7.96 8.47 -7.88
C LEU A 36 8.20 9.90 -7.39
N SER A 37 7.50 10.29 -6.33
CA SER A 37 7.58 11.63 -5.75
C SER A 37 7.36 11.57 -4.24
N PRO A 38 8.16 12.27 -3.41
CA PRO A 38 7.92 12.36 -1.96
C PRO A 38 6.54 12.91 -1.59
N SER A 39 5.96 13.74 -2.44
CA SER A 39 4.63 14.30 -2.21
C SER A 39 3.50 13.39 -2.69
N ASP A 40 3.78 12.38 -3.52
CA ASP A 40 2.82 11.36 -3.92
C ASP A 40 3.07 10.10 -3.08
N ARG A 41 2.55 10.14 -1.85
CA ARG A 41 2.82 9.16 -0.80
C ARG A 41 1.54 8.50 -0.31
N TYR A 42 1.71 7.43 0.45
CA TYR A 42 0.59 6.81 1.14
C TYR A 42 -0.05 7.81 2.12
N GLU A 43 -1.37 7.70 2.28
CA GLU A 43 -2.13 8.64 3.10
C GLU A 43 -2.28 8.19 4.56
N ILE A 44 -2.48 6.89 4.76
CA ILE A 44 -2.56 6.28 6.09
C ILE A 44 -1.26 6.56 6.83
N ASN A 45 -1.38 6.95 8.10
CA ASN A 45 -0.26 7.31 8.96
C ASN A 45 0.66 8.40 8.36
N GLY A 46 0.12 9.28 7.50
CA GLY A 46 0.92 10.28 6.79
C GLY A 46 2.00 9.67 5.90
N GLY A 47 1.86 8.40 5.52
CA GLY A 47 2.81 7.62 4.73
C GLY A 47 3.94 6.98 5.53
N VAL A 48 4.02 7.19 6.84
CA VAL A 48 5.06 6.58 7.68
C VAL A 48 4.78 5.09 7.85
N PHE A 49 5.74 4.27 7.45
CA PHE A 49 5.66 2.83 7.56
C PHE A 49 6.05 2.36 8.98
N GLU A 50 5.23 1.50 9.57
CA GLU A 50 5.42 0.94 10.91
C GLU A 50 6.16 -0.40 10.87
N GLY A 51 6.06 -1.14 9.76
CA GLY A 51 6.97 -2.25 9.51
C GLY A 51 6.34 -3.53 8.96
N TRP A 52 7.10 -4.61 9.15
CA TRP A 52 6.82 -5.94 8.62
C TRP A 52 6.73 -6.93 9.76
N GLY A 53 5.78 -7.85 9.67
CA GLY A 53 5.59 -8.83 10.72
C GLY A 53 5.18 -10.22 10.28
N SER A 54 5.01 -11.06 11.30
CA SER A 54 4.26 -12.30 11.20
C SER A 54 3.47 -12.54 12.48
N SER A 55 2.41 -13.33 12.40
CA SER A 55 1.92 -14.00 13.60
C SER A 55 2.95 -15.02 14.12
N LEU A 56 3.01 -15.12 15.44
CA LEU A 56 3.69 -16.21 16.15
C LEU A 56 2.79 -17.44 16.27
N CYS A 57 1.51 -17.31 15.89
CA CYS A 57 0.68 -18.47 15.58
C CYS A 57 1.37 -19.38 14.57
N TRP A 58 1.30 -20.69 14.72
CA TRP A 58 1.60 -21.33 16.00
C TRP A 58 3.00 -21.93 15.99
N TRP A 59 3.78 -21.64 14.96
CA TRP A 59 5.15 -22.13 14.82
C TRP A 59 6.00 -21.82 16.04
N ALA A 60 5.78 -20.68 16.70
CA ALA A 60 6.51 -20.30 17.90
C ALA A 60 6.23 -21.26 19.07
N ASN A 61 4.99 -21.71 19.24
CA ASN A 61 4.66 -22.78 20.20
C ASN A 61 5.38 -24.09 19.84
N ARG A 62 5.47 -24.41 18.55
CA ARG A 62 6.07 -25.67 18.09
C ARG A 62 7.59 -25.71 18.15
N VAL A 63 8.29 -24.58 17.98
CA VAL A 63 9.75 -24.50 18.04
C VAL A 63 10.27 -24.07 19.42
N GLY A 64 9.44 -23.40 20.21
CA GLY A 64 9.83 -22.71 21.45
C GLY A 64 10.37 -23.60 22.58
N TYR A 65 10.17 -24.92 22.51
CA TYR A 65 10.72 -25.87 23.48
C TYR A 65 12.25 -26.04 23.37
N ASN A 66 12.84 -25.64 22.24
CA ASN A 66 14.26 -25.77 21.96
C ASN A 66 14.87 -24.38 21.76
N ASP A 67 15.77 -23.98 22.65
CA ASP A 67 16.43 -22.68 22.62
C ASP A 67 17.27 -22.45 21.36
N GLU A 68 17.96 -23.47 20.86
CA GLU A 68 18.77 -23.34 19.64
C GLU A 68 17.88 -23.13 18.41
N LEU A 69 16.79 -23.90 18.29
CA LEU A 69 15.85 -23.74 17.18
C LEU A 69 15.14 -22.38 17.25
N SER A 70 14.75 -21.97 18.47
CA SER A 70 14.09 -20.70 18.72
C SER A 70 15.00 -19.52 18.36
N GLN A 71 16.29 -19.59 18.74
CA GLN A 71 17.26 -18.56 18.36
C GLN A 71 17.48 -18.52 16.84
N LYS A 72 17.63 -19.67 16.18
CA LYS A 72 17.74 -19.73 14.71
C LYS A 72 16.55 -19.06 14.03
N CYS A 73 15.33 -19.30 14.52
CA CYS A 73 14.14 -18.64 13.98
C CYS A 73 14.17 -17.13 14.22
N ALA A 74 14.52 -16.68 15.43
CA ALA A 74 14.64 -15.25 15.74
C ALA A 74 15.68 -14.55 14.86
N ASP A 75 16.87 -15.15 14.68
CA ASP A 75 17.93 -14.60 13.83
C ASP A 75 17.52 -14.54 12.36
N LEU A 76 16.86 -15.58 11.86
CA LEU A 76 16.41 -15.67 10.47
C LEU A 76 15.25 -14.72 10.15
N PHE A 77 14.36 -14.48 11.10
CA PHE A 77 13.13 -13.74 10.84
C PHE A 77 13.18 -12.30 11.37
N TYR A 78 13.76 -12.06 12.54
CA TYR A 78 13.77 -10.73 13.18
C TYR A 78 15.16 -10.09 13.18
N GLY A 79 16.23 -10.88 13.08
CA GLY A 79 17.60 -10.37 13.02
C GLY A 79 17.92 -9.57 11.76
N GLU A 80 18.84 -8.60 11.87
CA GLU A 80 19.30 -7.71 10.79
C GLU A 80 19.81 -8.45 9.53
N ASN A 81 20.35 -9.66 9.73
CA ASN A 81 20.90 -10.50 8.65
C ASN A 81 19.84 -11.42 8.03
N GLY A 82 18.63 -11.48 8.61
CA GLY A 82 17.50 -12.29 8.18
C GLY A 82 16.42 -11.49 7.44
N LEU A 83 15.13 -11.74 7.70
CA LEU A 83 14.05 -10.89 7.18
C LEU A 83 14.00 -9.53 7.85
N HIS A 84 14.62 -9.38 9.02
CA HIS A 84 14.65 -8.14 9.80
C HIS A 84 13.23 -7.64 10.16
N LEU A 85 12.29 -8.55 10.41
CA LEU A 85 10.94 -8.19 10.84
C LEU A 85 10.99 -7.43 12.17
N ASN A 86 9.99 -6.58 12.41
CA ASN A 86 9.89 -5.78 13.61
C ASN A 86 8.48 -5.82 14.23
N ILE A 87 7.57 -6.64 13.71
CA ILE A 87 6.22 -6.80 14.26
C ILE A 87 5.98 -8.29 14.55
N ALA A 88 5.67 -8.62 15.80
CA ALA A 88 5.18 -9.95 16.17
C ALA A 88 3.75 -9.86 16.69
N ARG A 89 2.82 -10.57 16.04
CA ARG A 89 1.47 -10.80 16.57
C ARG A 89 1.49 -12.06 17.43
N PHE A 90 1.34 -11.90 18.74
CA PHE A 90 1.34 -12.96 19.75
C PHE A 90 -0.09 -13.43 20.03
N ASN A 91 -0.37 -14.73 19.90
CA ASN A 91 -1.70 -15.26 20.21
C ASN A 91 -1.83 -15.61 21.68
N ILE A 92 -2.71 -14.91 22.38
CA ILE A 92 -3.19 -15.29 23.70
C ILE A 92 -4.15 -16.47 23.49
N GLY A 93 -3.64 -17.69 23.72
CA GLY A 93 -4.42 -18.91 23.54
C GLY A 93 -5.67 -18.94 24.42
N GLY A 94 -6.76 -19.50 23.91
CA GLY A 94 -7.93 -19.81 24.72
C GLY A 94 -7.62 -20.99 25.65
N GLY A 95 -6.96 -22.01 25.12
CA GLY A 95 -6.82 -23.30 25.79
C GLY A 95 -8.13 -24.07 25.68
N ASP A 96 -8.07 -25.23 25.03
CA ASP A 96 -9.23 -26.10 24.87
C ASP A 96 -9.50 -26.93 26.15
N ASP A 97 -10.66 -27.58 26.22
CA ASP A 97 -10.99 -28.48 27.32
C ASP A 97 -9.92 -29.59 27.42
N PRO A 98 -9.32 -29.84 28.61
CA PRO A 98 -8.30 -30.87 28.77
C PRO A 98 -8.74 -32.30 28.41
N SER A 99 -10.05 -32.56 28.37
CA SER A 99 -10.63 -33.83 27.91
C SER A 99 -10.75 -33.95 26.38
N HIS A 100 -10.54 -32.84 25.66
CA HIS A 100 -10.55 -32.81 24.20
C HIS A 100 -9.17 -33.14 23.62
N HIS A 101 -9.17 -33.93 22.55
CA HIS A 101 -7.96 -34.33 21.81
C HIS A 101 -8.15 -34.22 20.29
N HIS A 102 -9.09 -33.38 19.84
CA HIS A 102 -9.40 -33.28 18.41
C HIS A 102 -8.39 -32.42 17.64
N ILE A 103 -7.76 -31.41 18.26
CA ILE A 103 -6.71 -30.62 17.62
C ILE A 103 -5.50 -31.52 17.36
N THR A 104 -5.27 -31.83 16.08
CA THR A 104 -4.21 -32.77 15.65
C THR A 104 -3.05 -32.11 14.93
N ARG A 105 -3.16 -30.82 14.57
CA ARG A 105 -1.98 -30.03 14.14
C ARG A 105 -1.05 -29.91 15.34
N THR A 106 0.23 -30.14 15.12
CA THR A 106 1.25 -30.27 16.18
C THR A 106 1.65 -28.92 16.77
N ASP A 107 1.35 -27.82 16.11
CA ASP A 107 1.66 -26.46 16.50
C ASP A 107 0.45 -25.74 17.12
N SER A 108 -0.77 -26.09 16.69
CA SER A 108 -1.98 -25.30 16.89
C SER A 108 -2.74 -25.47 18.19
N ASN A 109 -2.38 -26.48 18.99
CA ASN A 109 -2.99 -26.67 20.29
C ASN A 109 -2.36 -25.68 21.28
N MET A 110 -2.93 -24.48 21.33
CA MET A 110 -2.41 -23.36 22.09
C MET A 110 -2.87 -23.45 23.56
N PRO A 111 -1.94 -23.41 24.53
CA PRO A 111 -2.32 -23.35 25.93
C PRO A 111 -2.86 -21.96 26.30
N GLY A 112 -3.95 -21.91 27.08
CA GLY A 112 -4.44 -20.70 27.71
C GLY A 112 -3.80 -20.45 29.08
N TYR A 113 -3.88 -19.22 29.58
CA TYR A 113 -3.28 -18.82 30.87
C TYR A 113 -4.12 -19.15 32.09
N THR A 114 -5.29 -19.75 31.91
CA THR A 114 -6.24 -20.03 32.98
C THR A 114 -6.57 -21.52 33.06
N VAL A 115 -6.60 -22.05 34.29
CA VAL A 115 -7.08 -23.38 34.61
C VAL A 115 -8.44 -23.25 35.29
N TYR A 116 -9.43 -23.99 34.78
CA TYR A 116 -10.77 -24.07 35.36
C TYR A 116 -10.94 -25.41 36.08
N ASN A 117 -11.29 -25.35 37.37
CA ASN A 117 -11.54 -26.53 38.18
C ASN A 117 -12.74 -26.29 39.11
N ASN A 118 -13.83 -27.04 38.88
CA ASN A 118 -15.04 -27.03 39.71
C ASN A 118 -15.60 -25.62 40.02
N GLY A 119 -15.65 -24.73 39.03
CA GLY A 119 -16.16 -23.37 39.19
C GLY A 119 -15.12 -22.33 39.63
N GLN A 120 -13.88 -22.76 39.88
CA GLN A 120 -12.78 -21.86 40.23
C GLN A 120 -11.82 -21.69 39.05
N VAL A 121 -11.46 -20.44 38.76
CA VAL A 121 -10.44 -20.07 37.76
C VAL A 121 -9.17 -19.65 38.49
N THR A 122 -8.03 -20.19 38.07
CA THR A 122 -6.70 -19.78 38.54
C THR A 122 -5.77 -19.55 37.35
N TYR A 123 -4.90 -18.55 37.42
CA TYR A 123 -3.89 -18.33 36.39
C TYR A 123 -2.72 -19.31 36.52
N ASP A 124 -2.29 -19.89 35.40
CA ASP A 124 -1.02 -20.61 35.26
C ASP A 124 -0.08 -19.80 34.35
N TRP A 125 0.79 -19.01 34.97
CA TRP A 125 1.77 -18.19 34.25
C TRP A 125 2.91 -19.02 33.61
N ASN A 126 2.96 -20.34 33.85
CA ASN A 126 3.88 -21.23 33.13
C ASN A 126 3.31 -21.72 31.79
N ALA A 127 1.99 -21.66 31.59
CA ALA A 127 1.35 -21.98 30.31
C ALA A 127 1.96 -21.16 29.17
N ASP A 128 2.02 -21.69 27.95
CA ASP A 128 2.57 -21.04 26.74
C ASP A 128 4.05 -20.56 26.80
N ALA A 129 4.88 -21.24 27.59
CA ALA A 129 6.30 -20.93 27.71
C ALA A 129 7.05 -20.94 26.36
N ASN A 130 6.62 -21.78 25.41
CA ASN A 130 7.24 -21.91 24.10
C ASN A 130 7.06 -20.65 23.25
N GLN A 131 5.83 -20.15 23.10
CA GLN A 131 5.59 -18.94 22.32
C GLN A 131 6.29 -17.74 22.96
N ARG A 132 6.31 -17.66 24.30
CA ARG A 132 7.06 -16.61 25.02
C ARG A 132 8.56 -16.67 24.80
N ASN A 133 9.16 -17.85 24.79
CA ASN A 133 10.59 -18.01 24.53
C ASN A 133 10.95 -17.40 23.17
N VAL A 134 10.17 -17.73 22.14
CA VAL A 134 10.38 -17.20 20.80
C VAL A 134 10.14 -15.69 20.76
N LEU A 135 9.05 -15.18 21.37
CA LEU A 135 8.78 -13.74 21.40
C LEU A 135 9.94 -12.94 22.01
N ARG A 136 10.50 -13.38 23.15
CA ARG A 136 11.64 -12.71 23.80
C ARG A 136 12.85 -12.64 22.88
N ARG A 137 13.14 -13.72 22.17
CA ARG A 137 14.26 -13.77 21.20
C ARG A 137 14.00 -12.89 19.98
N CYS A 138 12.75 -12.84 19.50
CA CYS A 138 12.37 -11.92 18.43
C CYS A 138 12.53 -10.46 18.86
N ILE A 139 12.14 -10.11 20.09
CA ILE A 139 12.35 -8.77 20.67
C ILE A 139 13.84 -8.43 20.73
N GLU A 140 14.67 -9.35 21.24
CA GLU A 140 16.12 -9.14 21.30
C GLU A 140 16.75 -8.98 19.91
N ALA A 141 16.28 -9.75 18.92
CA ALA A 141 16.80 -9.71 17.55
C ALA A 141 16.36 -8.46 16.77
N ALA A 142 15.12 -7.98 16.98
CA ALA A 142 14.59 -6.79 16.33
C ALA A 142 15.04 -5.48 17.00
N GLY A 143 15.36 -5.51 18.31
CA GLY A 143 15.80 -4.35 19.06
C GLY A 143 14.70 -3.30 19.26
N ASP A 144 15.08 -2.03 19.21
CA ASP A 144 14.22 -0.90 19.58
C ASP A 144 13.01 -0.69 18.62
N ASP A 145 13.09 -1.23 17.40
CA ASP A 145 12.02 -1.15 16.40
C ASP A 145 10.86 -2.13 16.66
N MET A 146 10.99 -2.99 17.66
CA MET A 146 10.05 -4.09 17.89
C MET A 146 8.67 -3.59 18.33
N ILE A 147 7.65 -4.10 17.66
CA ILE A 147 6.24 -3.93 17.98
C ILE A 147 5.66 -5.29 18.34
N THR A 148 5.11 -5.41 19.54
CA THR A 148 4.34 -6.58 19.97
C THR A 148 2.87 -6.23 19.95
N GLU A 149 2.11 -6.91 19.09
CA GLU A 149 0.66 -6.96 19.15
C GLU A 149 0.24 -8.26 19.80
N MET A 150 -0.75 -8.23 20.68
CA MET A 150 -1.42 -9.43 21.15
C MET A 150 -2.76 -9.60 20.45
N PHE A 151 -3.18 -10.83 20.21
CA PHE A 151 -4.52 -11.09 19.72
C PHE A 151 -5.04 -12.42 20.25
N SER A 152 -6.31 -12.73 20.02
CA SER A 152 -6.90 -13.98 20.48
C SER A 152 -7.74 -14.64 19.40
N ASN A 153 -7.40 -15.88 19.05
CA ASN A 153 -8.25 -16.72 18.20
C ASN A 153 -9.53 -17.16 18.90
N SER A 154 -9.52 -17.32 20.23
CA SER A 154 -10.67 -17.82 20.97
C SER A 154 -10.60 -17.56 22.48
N PRO A 155 -11.74 -17.36 23.16
CA PRO A 155 -11.80 -17.38 24.62
C PRO A 155 -11.41 -18.74 25.22
N PRO A 156 -11.08 -18.79 26.52
CA PRO A 156 -10.96 -20.05 27.24
C PRO A 156 -12.20 -20.93 27.12
N TYR A 157 -12.00 -22.24 26.92
CA TYR A 157 -13.07 -23.19 26.57
C TYR A 157 -14.28 -23.15 27.52
N TYR A 158 -14.06 -22.90 28.81
CA TYR A 158 -15.12 -22.84 29.83
C TYR A 158 -15.97 -21.56 29.74
N MET A 159 -15.51 -20.53 29.03
CA MET A 159 -16.29 -19.34 28.65
C MET A 159 -17.07 -19.56 27.34
N CYS A 160 -16.78 -20.63 26.59
CA CYS A 160 -17.43 -20.94 25.32
C CYS A 160 -18.75 -21.70 25.51
N LYS A 161 -19.75 -21.41 24.66
CA LYS A 161 -21.06 -22.08 24.61
C LYS A 161 -20.93 -23.57 24.29
N SER A 162 -19.99 -23.93 23.42
CA SER A 162 -19.71 -25.33 23.07
C SER A 162 -18.87 -26.06 24.12
N GLY A 163 -18.26 -25.35 25.07
CA GLY A 163 -17.20 -25.90 25.92
C GLY A 163 -15.90 -26.17 25.17
N CYS A 164 -15.71 -25.63 23.96
CA CYS A 164 -14.55 -25.88 23.10
C CYS A 164 -14.00 -24.56 22.54
N SER A 165 -12.66 -24.42 22.50
CA SER A 165 -11.99 -23.23 21.98
C SER A 165 -11.97 -23.15 20.45
N THR A 166 -12.36 -24.21 19.73
CA THR A 166 -12.33 -24.20 18.25
C THR A 166 -13.58 -23.61 17.60
N GLY A 167 -14.63 -23.36 18.38
CA GLY A 167 -15.83 -22.69 17.90
C GLY A 167 -17.12 -23.31 18.42
N ASN A 168 -18.23 -22.90 17.82
CA ASN A 168 -19.57 -23.32 18.22
C ASN A 168 -19.99 -24.61 17.48
N THR A 169 -20.92 -25.38 18.04
CA THR A 169 -21.54 -26.52 17.34
C THR A 169 -22.29 -26.10 16.06
N ASP A 170 -22.76 -24.85 15.98
CA ASP A 170 -23.16 -24.19 14.74
C ASP A 170 -22.11 -23.12 14.41
N ALA A 171 -21.28 -23.41 13.40
CA ALA A 171 -20.07 -22.63 13.10
C ALA A 171 -20.33 -21.17 12.66
N GLY A 172 -21.58 -20.81 12.36
CA GLY A 172 -22.00 -19.43 12.07
C GLY A 172 -22.66 -18.73 13.26
N LYS A 173 -22.40 -19.18 14.50
CA LYS A 173 -22.97 -18.61 15.73
C LYS A 173 -21.90 -18.26 16.73
N ASN A 174 -22.15 -17.17 17.45
CA ASN A 174 -21.38 -16.72 18.60
C ASN A 174 -20.97 -17.89 19.49
N ASN A 175 -19.67 -18.03 19.78
CA ASN A 175 -19.19 -19.09 20.67
C ASN A 175 -18.93 -18.60 22.09
N LEU A 176 -18.67 -17.31 22.33
CA LEU A 176 -18.59 -16.78 23.70
C LEU A 176 -19.98 -16.80 24.37
N LYS A 177 -20.07 -17.23 25.63
CA LYS A 177 -21.32 -17.18 26.42
C LYS A 177 -21.75 -15.72 26.63
N ASP A 178 -23.07 -15.51 26.66
CA ASP A 178 -23.66 -14.16 26.70
C ASP A 178 -23.31 -13.40 28.00
N ASP A 179 -22.97 -14.13 29.06
CA ASP A 179 -22.57 -13.64 30.38
C ASP A 179 -21.05 -13.65 30.62
N CYS A 180 -20.21 -13.86 29.59
CA CYS A 180 -18.75 -13.95 29.74
C CYS A 180 -17.96 -12.89 28.93
N TYR A 181 -18.60 -11.83 28.44
CA TYR A 181 -17.90 -10.78 27.66
C TYR A 181 -16.93 -9.96 28.51
N ASP A 182 -17.34 -9.60 29.73
CA ASP A 182 -16.50 -8.94 30.72
C ASP A 182 -15.41 -9.89 31.24
N ASP A 183 -15.74 -11.15 31.53
CA ASP A 183 -14.75 -12.16 31.94
C ASP A 183 -13.65 -12.39 30.88
N PHE A 184 -14.03 -12.47 29.61
CA PHE A 184 -13.06 -12.63 28.52
C PHE A 184 -12.20 -11.37 28.32
N ALA A 185 -12.80 -10.18 28.40
CA ALA A 185 -12.06 -8.93 28.39
C ALA A 185 -11.07 -8.80 29.57
N GLU A 186 -11.46 -9.24 30.76
CA GLU A 186 -10.61 -9.28 31.96
C GLU A 186 -9.46 -10.27 31.77
N TYR A 187 -9.70 -11.44 31.16
CA TYR A 187 -8.64 -12.41 30.82
C TYR A 187 -7.57 -11.80 29.91
N LEU A 188 -8.00 -11.19 28.79
CA LEU A 188 -7.08 -10.57 27.83
C LEU A 188 -6.28 -9.43 28.48
N ALA A 189 -6.94 -8.54 29.22
CA ALA A 189 -6.30 -7.41 29.89
C ALA A 189 -5.34 -7.85 31.00
N GLU A 190 -5.65 -8.92 31.73
CA GLU A 190 -4.77 -9.48 32.76
C GLU A 190 -3.50 -10.09 32.16
N VAL A 191 -3.62 -10.82 31.04
CA VAL A 191 -2.46 -11.34 30.33
C VAL A 191 -1.57 -10.20 29.83
N CYS A 192 -2.13 -9.17 29.20
CA CYS A 192 -1.35 -7.98 28.82
C CYS A 192 -0.67 -7.32 30.02
N ALA A 193 -1.37 -7.16 31.15
CA ALA A 193 -0.81 -6.59 32.36
C ALA A 193 0.38 -7.40 32.88
N HIS A 194 0.25 -8.72 32.91
CA HIS A 194 1.32 -9.61 33.37
C HIS A 194 2.56 -9.50 32.47
N TYR A 195 2.36 -9.48 31.15
CA TYR A 195 3.46 -9.33 30.19
C TYR A 195 4.22 -8.02 30.38
N GLN A 196 3.52 -6.90 30.54
CA GLN A 196 4.18 -5.61 30.75
C GLN A 196 4.84 -5.49 32.11
N ASN A 197 4.10 -5.84 33.19
CA ASN A 197 4.49 -5.49 34.55
C ASN A 197 5.45 -6.51 35.18
N GLU A 198 5.27 -7.80 34.91
CA GLU A 198 6.06 -8.87 35.52
C GLU A 198 7.17 -9.37 34.59
N TRP A 199 6.94 -9.31 33.28
CA TRP A 199 7.81 -9.90 32.26
C TRP A 199 8.58 -8.88 31.41
N GLY A 200 8.29 -7.59 31.56
CA GLY A 200 8.99 -6.49 30.90
C GLY A 200 8.82 -6.49 29.38
N ILE A 201 7.74 -7.07 28.86
CA ILE A 201 7.41 -7.07 27.43
C ILE A 201 6.41 -5.96 27.17
N THR A 202 6.80 -4.93 26.43
CA THR A 202 5.89 -3.86 26.02
C THR A 202 4.87 -4.39 25.02
N VAL A 203 3.59 -4.27 25.36
CA VAL A 203 2.48 -4.62 24.47
C VAL A 203 1.98 -3.31 23.85
N GLN A 204 2.14 -3.16 22.55
CA GLN A 204 1.69 -1.95 21.86
C GLN A 204 0.17 -2.00 21.65
N SER A 205 -0.32 -3.12 21.13
CA SER A 205 -1.71 -3.29 20.71
C SER A 205 -2.30 -4.62 21.15
N ILE A 206 -3.63 -4.65 21.22
CA ILE A 206 -4.41 -5.88 21.39
C ILE A 206 -5.64 -5.92 20.49
N ASP A 207 -5.90 -7.06 19.86
CA ASP A 207 -7.17 -7.39 19.19
C ASP A 207 -7.87 -8.55 19.93
N PRO A 208 -9.10 -8.41 20.44
CA PRO A 208 -9.78 -9.50 21.14
C PRO A 208 -10.22 -10.66 20.23
N MET A 209 -10.10 -10.52 18.91
CA MET A 209 -10.74 -11.39 17.93
C MET A 209 -9.79 -11.77 16.79
N ASN A 210 -10.19 -12.77 16.01
CA ASN A 210 -9.54 -13.17 14.76
C ASN A 210 -10.60 -13.75 13.83
N GLU A 211 -10.79 -13.14 12.66
CA GLU A 211 -11.82 -13.48 11.67
C GLU A 211 -13.21 -13.74 12.30
N PRO A 212 -13.74 -12.78 13.07
CA PRO A 212 -14.90 -12.99 13.93
C PRO A 212 -16.16 -13.36 13.15
N TYR A 213 -16.45 -12.71 12.02
CA TYR A 213 -17.68 -12.97 11.27
C TYR A 213 -17.49 -13.98 10.13
N THR A 214 -17.41 -15.25 10.50
CA THR A 214 -17.28 -16.36 9.54
C THR A 214 -18.20 -17.53 9.90
N ASN A 215 -18.43 -18.46 8.98
CA ASN A 215 -19.30 -19.62 9.23
C ASN A 215 -18.53 -20.94 9.34
N PHE A 216 -17.24 -20.88 9.69
CA PHE A 216 -16.34 -22.04 9.71
C PHE A 216 -15.66 -22.30 11.07
N TRP A 217 -15.92 -21.50 12.10
CA TRP A 217 -15.47 -21.77 13.47
C TRP A 217 -16.36 -22.79 14.16
N GLY A 218 -16.13 -24.07 13.85
CA GLY A 218 -16.84 -25.22 14.40
C GLY A 218 -16.15 -25.84 15.62
N ALA A 219 -16.94 -26.23 16.62
CA ALA A 219 -16.49 -27.05 17.74
C ALA A 219 -15.85 -28.37 17.26
N TYR A 220 -14.86 -28.86 18.01
CA TYR A 220 -14.14 -30.10 17.72
C TYR A 220 -13.34 -30.09 16.40
N SER A 221 -12.88 -28.91 15.97
CA SER A 221 -12.03 -28.76 14.79
C SER A 221 -10.72 -29.51 14.98
N ALA A 222 -10.29 -30.24 13.95
CA ALA A 222 -9.00 -30.91 13.97
C ALA A 222 -7.81 -29.95 13.80
N LYS A 223 -8.08 -28.70 13.41
CA LYS A 223 -7.07 -27.76 12.93
C LYS A 223 -6.66 -26.74 13.98
N GLN A 224 -7.60 -26.00 14.58
CA GLN A 224 -7.27 -24.76 15.31
C GLN A 224 -8.40 -24.21 16.18
N GLU A 225 -8.01 -23.33 17.10
CA GLU A 225 -8.90 -22.42 17.83
C GLU A 225 -9.62 -21.44 16.89
N GLY A 226 -10.78 -20.95 17.31
CA GLY A 226 -11.59 -19.97 16.58
C GLY A 226 -12.88 -19.62 17.32
N CYS A 227 -13.34 -18.37 17.20
CA CYS A 227 -14.57 -17.92 17.83
C CYS A 227 -15.33 -16.96 16.92
N HIS A 228 -16.56 -17.35 16.56
CA HIS A 228 -17.45 -16.44 15.84
C HIS A 228 -17.92 -15.30 16.75
N PHE A 229 -17.96 -14.08 16.22
CA PHE A 229 -18.69 -12.94 16.76
C PHE A 229 -19.61 -12.35 15.67
N ASP A 230 -20.90 -12.17 15.97
CA ASP A 230 -21.86 -11.52 15.09
C ASP A 230 -21.46 -10.04 14.90
N LYS A 231 -21.52 -9.56 13.64
CA LYS A 231 -21.25 -8.17 13.28
C LYS A 231 -22.09 -7.21 14.12
N GLY A 232 -21.48 -6.09 14.48
CA GLY A 232 -22.15 -5.03 15.22
C GLY A 232 -22.27 -5.35 16.70
N ASN A 233 -23.21 -6.20 17.12
CA ASN A 233 -23.55 -6.32 18.55
C ASN A 233 -22.47 -7.00 19.41
N SER A 234 -22.12 -8.25 19.11
CA SER A 234 -21.18 -9.01 19.93
C SER A 234 -19.75 -8.47 19.81
N GLU A 235 -19.32 -8.07 18.62
CA GLU A 235 -18.04 -7.39 18.43
C GLU A 235 -17.97 -6.06 19.20
N SER A 236 -19.02 -5.23 19.14
CA SER A 236 -19.06 -3.99 19.93
C SER A 236 -18.96 -4.26 21.43
N THR A 237 -19.63 -5.32 21.89
CA THR A 237 -19.64 -5.67 23.31
C THR A 237 -18.23 -6.01 23.77
N ILE A 238 -17.53 -6.94 23.09
CA ILE A 238 -16.18 -7.32 23.51
C ILE A 238 -15.17 -6.17 23.42
N LEU A 239 -15.26 -5.32 22.40
CA LEU A 239 -14.37 -4.15 22.25
C LEU A 239 -14.57 -3.13 23.40
N THR A 240 -15.82 -2.90 23.80
CA THR A 240 -16.11 -1.97 24.90
C THR A 240 -15.74 -2.55 26.27
N GLU A 241 -15.95 -3.85 26.50
CA GLU A 241 -15.51 -4.52 27.74
C GLU A 241 -13.98 -4.59 27.84
N LEU A 242 -13.28 -4.84 26.72
CA LEU A 242 -11.82 -4.82 26.69
C LEU A 242 -11.29 -3.43 27.06
N LYS A 243 -11.90 -2.36 26.52
CA LYS A 243 -11.49 -0.99 26.85
C LYS A 243 -11.65 -0.71 28.35
N LYS A 244 -12.75 -1.14 28.97
CA LYS A 244 -12.98 -0.99 30.42
C LYS A 244 -11.95 -1.79 31.23
N SER A 245 -11.65 -3.01 30.81
CA SER A 245 -10.72 -3.90 31.50
C SER A 245 -9.27 -3.40 31.47
N LEU A 246 -8.85 -2.81 30.34
CA LEU A 246 -7.56 -2.11 30.22
C LEU A 246 -7.51 -0.84 31.07
N GLN A 247 -8.57 -0.02 31.04
CA GLN A 247 -8.70 1.20 31.85
C GLN A 247 -8.60 0.92 33.35
N LYS A 248 -9.28 -0.12 33.83
CA LYS A 248 -9.27 -0.57 35.23
C LYS A 248 -7.85 -0.92 35.72
N ARG A 249 -6.96 -1.30 34.79
CA ARG A 249 -5.55 -1.66 35.06
C ARG A 249 -4.57 -0.56 34.71
N GLU A 250 -5.05 0.64 34.38
CA GLU A 250 -4.24 1.78 33.95
C GLU A 250 -3.43 1.53 32.66
N LEU A 251 -3.84 0.55 31.84
CA LEU A 251 -3.21 0.17 30.56
C LEU A 251 -3.74 0.99 29.38
N ASN A 252 -3.96 2.30 29.61
CA ASN A 252 -4.57 3.19 28.63
C ASN A 252 -3.73 3.42 27.37
N ASN A 253 -2.43 3.09 27.44
CA ASN A 253 -1.47 3.21 26.36
C ASN A 253 -1.54 2.03 25.37
N ILE A 254 -2.14 0.90 25.74
CA ILE A 254 -2.34 -0.22 24.82
C ILE A 254 -3.48 0.15 23.87
N ILE A 255 -3.18 0.15 22.57
CA ILE A 255 -4.18 0.43 21.55
C ILE A 255 -5.06 -0.80 21.33
N ILE A 256 -6.34 -0.58 21.02
CA ILE A 256 -7.23 -1.66 20.58
C ILE A 256 -7.28 -1.63 19.04
N SER A 257 -6.86 -2.72 18.42
CA SER A 257 -7.06 -3.04 17.01
C SER A 257 -8.36 -3.83 16.82
N ALA A 258 -8.97 -3.70 15.63
CA ALA A 258 -10.20 -4.40 15.22
C ALA A 258 -10.44 -4.23 13.71
N CYS A 259 -11.23 -5.04 13.01
CA CYS A 259 -12.00 -6.18 13.50
C CYS A 259 -11.36 -7.51 13.10
N ASP A 260 -10.21 -7.45 12.42
CA ASP A 260 -9.45 -8.62 11.97
C ASP A 260 -10.28 -9.56 11.10
N GLU A 261 -11.15 -9.00 10.26
CA GLU A 261 -12.03 -9.77 9.39
C GLU A 261 -11.25 -10.48 8.29
N THR A 262 -11.68 -11.70 7.96
CA THR A 262 -11.02 -12.58 6.96
C THR A 262 -10.90 -11.96 5.56
N SER A 263 -11.78 -11.00 5.23
CA SER A 263 -11.80 -10.35 3.93
C SER A 263 -12.07 -8.86 4.07
N ILE A 264 -11.50 -8.10 3.13
CA ILE A 264 -11.59 -6.63 3.05
C ILE A 264 -13.04 -6.15 3.01
N ASP A 265 -13.88 -6.83 2.22
CA ASP A 265 -15.28 -6.45 2.06
C ASP A 265 -16.06 -6.70 3.37
N SER A 266 -15.79 -7.81 4.06
CA SER A 266 -16.36 -8.08 5.39
C SER A 266 -15.92 -7.03 6.41
N GLN A 267 -14.63 -6.65 6.40
CA GLN A 267 -14.07 -5.63 7.29
C GLN A 267 -14.83 -4.29 7.19
N ILE A 268 -15.14 -3.84 5.98
CA ILE A 268 -15.89 -2.60 5.76
C ILE A 268 -17.28 -2.69 6.38
N ASP A 269 -18.00 -3.78 6.10
CA ASP A 269 -19.38 -3.96 6.57
C ASP A 269 -19.43 -4.12 8.09
N THR A 270 -18.48 -4.85 8.65
CA THR A 270 -18.34 -5.08 10.10
C THR A 270 -18.05 -3.78 10.84
N TYR A 271 -17.02 -3.04 10.42
CA TYR A 271 -16.68 -1.77 11.06
C TYR A 271 -17.86 -0.80 11.02
N LYS A 272 -18.57 -0.69 9.88
CA LYS A 272 -19.76 0.17 9.75
C LYS A 272 -20.86 -0.21 10.73
N ALA A 273 -21.06 -1.50 10.99
CA ALA A 273 -22.07 -2.04 11.89
C ALA A 273 -21.75 -1.86 13.38
N LEU A 274 -20.50 -1.53 13.75
CA LEU A 274 -20.13 -1.27 15.14
C LEU A 274 -20.89 -0.08 15.73
N SER A 275 -21.17 -0.18 17.03
CA SER A 275 -21.64 0.93 17.86
C SER A 275 -20.65 2.10 17.85
N THR A 276 -21.14 3.30 18.16
CA THR A 276 -20.30 4.49 18.28
C THR A 276 -19.23 4.32 19.34
N GLU A 277 -19.59 3.73 20.48
CA GLU A 277 -18.72 3.48 21.62
C GLU A 277 -17.58 2.51 21.23
N ALA A 278 -17.88 1.45 20.48
CA ALA A 278 -16.86 0.52 19.98
C ALA A 278 -15.91 1.19 18.97
N LYS A 279 -16.43 1.99 18.02
CA LYS A 279 -15.60 2.77 17.08
C LYS A 279 -14.66 3.75 17.78
N GLN A 280 -15.09 4.30 18.93
CA GLN A 280 -14.26 5.18 19.76
C GLN A 280 -13.20 4.41 20.55
N ALA A 281 -13.45 3.15 20.92
CA ALA A 281 -12.48 2.29 21.60
C ALA A 281 -11.32 1.87 20.67
N ILE A 282 -11.62 1.62 19.40
CA ILE A 282 -10.65 1.22 18.38
C ILE A 282 -9.73 2.38 18.03
N SER A 283 -8.42 2.14 17.96
CA SER A 283 -7.43 3.14 17.51
C SER A 283 -6.85 2.81 16.13
N ARG A 284 -6.87 1.54 15.73
CA ARG A 284 -6.37 1.06 14.44
C ARG A 284 -7.32 0.02 13.85
N ILE A 285 -7.50 0.07 12.53
CA ILE A 285 -8.21 -0.96 11.80
C ILE A 285 -7.20 -2.03 11.34
N ASP A 286 -7.49 -3.28 11.67
CA ASP A 286 -6.73 -4.45 11.25
C ASP A 286 -7.66 -5.31 10.35
N THR A 287 -7.12 -5.82 9.24
CA THR A 287 -7.87 -6.58 8.23
C THR A 287 -7.01 -7.66 7.61
N HIS A 288 -7.65 -8.78 7.24
CA HIS A 288 -7.03 -9.80 6.42
C HIS A 288 -7.35 -9.58 4.94
N THR A 289 -6.50 -10.11 4.05
CA THR A 289 -6.69 -9.98 2.59
C THR A 289 -6.88 -11.32 1.88
N TYR A 290 -7.30 -12.37 2.60
CA TYR A 290 -7.63 -13.66 2.00
C TYR A 290 -8.71 -13.54 0.91
N GLY A 291 -9.63 -12.57 1.08
CA GLY A 291 -10.64 -12.23 0.09
C GLY A 291 -10.96 -10.74 0.04
N GLY A 292 -11.90 -10.39 -0.85
CA GLY A 292 -12.33 -9.02 -1.09
C GLY A 292 -11.50 -8.28 -2.13
N SER A 293 -12.08 -7.21 -2.67
CA SER A 293 -11.46 -6.39 -3.74
C SER A 293 -11.42 -4.90 -3.39
N LYS A 294 -12.13 -4.47 -2.34
CA LYS A 294 -12.40 -3.08 -2.01
C LYS A 294 -11.28 -2.37 -1.23
N ARG A 295 -10.02 -2.60 -1.59
CA ARG A 295 -8.85 -2.04 -0.87
C ARG A 295 -8.93 -0.50 -0.74
N GLY A 296 -9.22 0.17 -1.85
CA GLY A 296 -9.37 1.63 -1.87
C GLY A 296 -10.55 2.14 -1.03
N GLU A 297 -11.67 1.41 -0.98
CA GLU A 297 -12.81 1.79 -0.12
C GLU A 297 -12.47 1.60 1.36
N LEU A 298 -11.74 0.53 1.73
CA LEU A 298 -11.30 0.31 3.11
C LEU A 298 -10.28 1.37 3.55
N LYS A 299 -9.32 1.72 2.68
CA LYS A 299 -8.42 2.87 2.90
C LYS A 299 -9.22 4.14 3.20
N ASN A 300 -10.18 4.47 2.35
CA ASN A 300 -10.98 5.69 2.49
C ASN A 300 -11.84 5.67 3.76
N LEU A 301 -12.36 4.50 4.16
CA LEU A 301 -13.05 4.32 5.43
C LEU A 301 -12.12 4.65 6.60
N ALA A 302 -10.91 4.07 6.64
CA ALA A 302 -9.95 4.32 7.70
C ALA A 302 -9.58 5.81 7.81
N LEU A 303 -9.34 6.47 6.67
CA LEU A 303 -9.06 7.92 6.61
C LEU A 303 -10.23 8.77 7.11
N THR A 304 -11.45 8.44 6.70
CA THR A 304 -12.67 9.16 7.12
C THR A 304 -12.89 9.05 8.62
N GLU A 305 -12.55 7.90 9.19
CA GLU A 305 -12.70 7.59 10.61
C GLU A 305 -11.48 8.05 11.44
N GLY A 306 -10.45 8.61 10.79
CA GLY A 306 -9.21 9.03 11.45
C GLY A 306 -8.44 7.88 12.09
N LYS A 307 -8.49 6.68 11.51
CA LYS A 307 -7.84 5.47 12.01
C LYS A 307 -6.63 5.10 11.18
N ASN A 308 -5.62 4.53 11.84
CA ASN A 308 -4.54 3.82 11.15
C ASN A 308 -5.07 2.50 10.54
N LEU A 309 -4.35 1.90 9.59
CA LEU A 309 -4.78 0.68 8.88
C LEU A 309 -3.62 -0.29 8.66
N TRP A 310 -3.75 -1.51 9.18
CA TRP A 310 -2.81 -2.61 8.96
C TRP A 310 -3.41 -3.70 8.07
N MET A 311 -2.56 -4.26 7.22
CA MET A 311 -2.81 -5.60 6.67
C MET A 311 -2.25 -6.60 7.69
N SER A 312 -3.12 -7.17 8.52
CA SER A 312 -2.76 -7.89 9.74
C SER A 312 -2.59 -9.40 9.55
N GLU A 313 -3.08 -9.95 8.43
CA GLU A 313 -2.87 -11.35 8.07
C GLU A 313 -3.17 -11.65 6.60
N VAL A 314 -2.24 -12.31 5.93
CA VAL A 314 -2.50 -13.09 4.72
C VAL A 314 -1.37 -14.09 4.49
N ASP A 315 -1.70 -15.24 3.93
CA ASP A 315 -0.75 -16.19 3.34
C ASP A 315 -1.51 -17.17 2.42
N GLY A 316 -0.81 -18.10 1.77
CA GLY A 316 -1.45 -19.09 0.92
C GLY A 316 -0.51 -19.91 0.08
N LYS A 317 -1.10 -20.84 -0.69
CA LYS A 317 -0.43 -21.71 -1.66
C LYS A 317 -0.44 -21.16 -3.08
N GLY A 318 -0.60 -19.85 -3.23
CA GLY A 318 -0.71 -19.24 -4.55
C GLY A 318 0.60 -19.33 -5.34
N THR A 319 0.47 -19.28 -6.66
CA THR A 319 1.59 -19.28 -7.60
C THR A 319 1.44 -18.11 -8.56
N ALA A 320 2.56 -17.55 -8.99
CA ALA A 320 2.60 -16.51 -10.02
C ALA A 320 3.84 -16.66 -10.90
N GLY A 321 3.83 -15.97 -12.03
CA GLY A 321 4.92 -16.02 -13.00
C GLY A 321 4.68 -17.02 -14.14
N THR A 322 5.40 -16.84 -15.24
CA THR A 322 5.27 -17.71 -16.42
C THR A 322 6.33 -18.80 -16.37
N ASN A 323 5.92 -20.04 -16.08
CA ASN A 323 6.83 -21.19 -15.90
C ASN A 323 7.97 -20.86 -14.90
N ALA A 324 7.61 -20.28 -13.76
CA ALA A 324 8.57 -19.70 -12.82
C ALA A 324 9.32 -20.72 -11.95
N GLY A 325 8.90 -21.99 -11.95
CA GLY A 325 9.54 -23.06 -11.18
C GLY A 325 9.57 -22.71 -9.69
N ASN A 326 10.75 -22.83 -9.05
CA ASN A 326 10.90 -22.54 -7.61
C ASN A 326 10.55 -21.10 -7.19
N MET A 327 10.42 -20.17 -8.14
CA MET A 327 9.98 -18.80 -7.84
C MET A 327 8.47 -18.64 -7.73
N GLU A 328 7.65 -19.62 -8.14
CA GLU A 328 6.19 -19.48 -8.23
C GLU A 328 5.54 -18.93 -6.95
N GLY A 329 5.86 -19.53 -5.79
CA GLY A 329 5.33 -19.07 -4.50
C GLY A 329 5.89 -17.71 -4.07
N GLY A 330 7.17 -17.46 -4.34
CA GLY A 330 7.82 -16.18 -4.01
C GLY A 330 7.27 -15.00 -4.81
N LEU A 331 7.02 -15.21 -6.10
CA LEU A 331 6.42 -14.21 -6.98
C LEU A 331 4.97 -13.91 -6.59
N TRP A 332 4.21 -14.94 -6.19
CA TRP A 332 2.85 -14.75 -5.70
C TRP A 332 2.82 -13.92 -4.42
N LEU A 333 3.70 -14.23 -3.45
CA LEU A 333 3.81 -13.47 -2.21
C LEU A 333 4.21 -12.01 -2.48
N ALA A 334 5.18 -11.79 -3.36
CA ALA A 334 5.60 -10.44 -3.76
C ALA A 334 4.46 -9.65 -4.44
N GLU A 335 3.70 -10.28 -5.34
CA GLU A 335 2.54 -9.63 -5.98
C GLU A 335 1.46 -9.28 -4.93
N ARG A 336 1.23 -10.17 -3.96
CA ARG A 336 0.29 -9.93 -2.85
C ARG A 336 0.72 -8.75 -1.99
N ILE A 337 1.98 -8.70 -1.54
CA ILE A 337 2.53 -7.57 -0.76
C ILE A 337 2.32 -6.26 -1.51
N ILE A 338 2.74 -6.18 -2.77
CA ILE A 338 2.60 -4.97 -3.60
C ILE A 338 1.14 -4.55 -3.73
N THR A 339 0.24 -5.52 -3.98
CA THR A 339 -1.19 -5.26 -4.16
C THR A 339 -1.84 -4.73 -2.89
N ASP A 340 -1.52 -5.32 -1.74
CA ASP A 340 -2.09 -4.94 -0.46
C ASP A 340 -1.54 -3.60 0.02
N CYS A 341 -0.21 -3.42 0.03
CA CYS A 341 0.40 -2.17 0.46
C CYS A 341 -0.04 -0.99 -0.42
N ASN A 342 0.07 -1.08 -1.75
CA ASN A 342 -0.35 0.03 -2.63
C ASN A 342 -1.87 0.25 -2.57
N GLY A 343 -2.67 -0.83 -2.52
CA GLY A 343 -4.12 -0.73 -2.58
C GLY A 343 -4.77 -0.22 -1.28
N LEU A 344 -4.29 -0.69 -0.13
CA LEU A 344 -4.77 -0.28 1.19
C LEU A 344 -4.06 0.99 1.69
N ASN A 345 -2.89 1.31 1.13
CA ASN A 345 -1.93 2.23 1.76
C ASN A 345 -1.58 1.77 3.18
N ALA A 346 -1.53 0.46 3.45
CA ALA A 346 -1.34 -0.05 4.81
C ALA A 346 -0.02 0.46 5.42
N SER A 347 -0.05 0.87 6.68
CA SER A 347 1.14 1.31 7.42
C SER A 347 1.97 0.14 7.96
N ALA A 348 1.42 -1.08 8.00
CA ALA A 348 2.16 -2.31 8.22
C ALA A 348 1.57 -3.47 7.41
N TRP A 349 2.40 -4.50 7.20
CA TRP A 349 2.01 -5.72 6.50
C TRP A 349 2.53 -6.95 7.24
N ILE A 350 1.63 -7.84 7.64
CA ILE A 350 1.92 -8.97 8.52
C ILE A 350 1.55 -10.29 7.83
N LEU A 351 2.55 -11.15 7.64
CA LEU A 351 2.33 -12.52 7.17
C LEU A 351 1.56 -13.34 8.21
N TRP A 352 0.75 -14.32 7.80
CA TRP A 352 0.15 -15.25 8.75
C TRP A 352 1.18 -15.99 9.60
N GLN A 353 1.87 -16.99 9.06
CA GLN A 353 2.90 -17.74 9.79
C GLN A 353 4.19 -17.78 8.99
N LEU A 354 5.33 -17.71 9.66
CA LEU A 354 6.64 -17.87 9.01
C LEU A 354 6.92 -19.34 8.68
N ILE A 355 6.42 -20.25 9.50
CA ILE A 355 6.53 -21.70 9.34
C ILE A 355 5.12 -22.29 9.52
N ASP A 356 4.59 -23.01 8.53
CA ASP A 356 3.31 -23.75 8.67
C ASP A 356 3.53 -25.26 8.69
N ASN A 357 4.77 -25.69 8.37
CA ASN A 357 5.14 -27.08 8.22
C ASN A 357 6.34 -27.44 9.10
N HIS A 358 6.24 -28.61 9.73
CA HIS A 358 7.23 -29.16 10.64
C HIS A 358 7.64 -30.56 10.18
N VAL A 359 8.86 -30.97 10.49
CA VAL A 359 9.38 -32.32 10.28
C VAL A 359 9.91 -32.85 11.62
N SER A 360 9.30 -33.92 12.12
CA SER A 360 9.72 -34.63 13.32
C SER A 360 9.34 -36.10 13.21
N SER A 361 10.31 -36.98 13.39
CA SER A 361 10.13 -38.43 13.43
C SER A 361 9.25 -38.88 14.60
N VAL A 362 9.24 -38.11 15.69
CA VAL A 362 8.48 -38.40 16.93
C VAL A 362 7.17 -37.60 17.02
N GLY A 363 7.00 -36.56 16.20
CA GLY A 363 5.85 -35.66 16.26
C GLY A 363 5.90 -34.71 17.47
N TYR A 364 4.73 -34.27 17.95
CA TYR A 364 4.57 -33.43 19.14
C TYR A 364 3.21 -33.67 19.80
N ASN A 365 3.17 -33.73 21.14
CA ASN A 365 1.96 -34.00 21.92
C ASN A 365 1.13 -35.21 21.42
N GLY A 366 1.80 -36.28 20.99
CA GLY A 366 1.15 -37.50 20.47
C GLY A 366 0.64 -37.40 19.03
N ASN A 367 0.73 -36.22 18.40
CA ASN A 367 0.36 -35.98 17.02
C ASN A 367 1.57 -36.04 16.08
N LYS A 368 1.34 -36.32 14.80
CA LYS A 368 2.39 -36.40 13.77
C LYS A 368 2.42 -35.12 12.94
N ASP A 369 3.63 -34.67 12.61
CA ASP A 369 3.81 -33.56 11.68
C ASP A 369 3.43 -33.95 10.25
N SER A 370 3.02 -32.97 9.44
CA SER A 370 2.67 -33.13 8.02
C SER A 370 3.88 -33.45 7.12
N GLY A 371 5.10 -33.22 7.62
CA GLY A 371 6.35 -33.46 6.90
C GLY A 371 6.72 -32.35 5.92
N MET A 372 7.76 -32.62 5.12
CA MET A 372 8.31 -31.66 4.16
C MET A 372 7.32 -31.41 3.01
N PRO A 373 6.80 -30.18 2.83
CA PRO A 373 6.03 -29.82 1.65
C PRO A 373 6.94 -29.65 0.42
N ASP A 374 6.34 -29.53 -0.77
CA ASP A 374 7.09 -29.04 -1.93
C ASP A 374 7.32 -27.53 -1.81
N ILE A 375 8.51 -27.16 -1.32
CA ILE A 375 8.91 -25.75 -1.14
C ILE A 375 9.28 -25.04 -2.46
N ASN A 376 9.23 -25.73 -3.60
CA ASN A 376 9.47 -25.15 -4.93
C ASN A 376 8.18 -24.69 -5.62
N THR A 377 7.05 -24.72 -4.95
CA THR A 377 5.79 -24.14 -5.44
C THR A 377 5.11 -23.34 -4.31
N GLY A 378 3.87 -22.92 -4.51
CA GLY A 378 3.09 -22.25 -3.48
C GLY A 378 2.82 -23.16 -2.27
N PHE A 379 3.23 -22.73 -1.09
CA PHE A 379 2.91 -23.37 0.20
C PHE A 379 2.75 -22.30 1.29
N TRP A 380 2.12 -22.66 2.42
CA TRP A 380 1.96 -21.76 3.56
C TRP A 380 3.28 -21.65 4.35
N GLY A 381 3.63 -20.45 4.76
CA GLY A 381 4.91 -20.11 5.37
C GLY A 381 5.95 -19.65 4.36
N VAL A 382 7.09 -19.24 4.90
CA VAL A 382 8.32 -18.93 4.14
C VAL A 382 9.42 -19.96 4.38
N ALA A 383 9.27 -20.79 5.42
CA ALA A 383 10.23 -21.80 5.84
C ALA A 383 9.53 -23.04 6.42
N VAL A 384 10.34 -24.08 6.66
CA VAL A 384 9.95 -25.35 7.30
C VAL A 384 10.90 -25.61 8.46
N ALA A 385 10.41 -26.03 9.62
CA ALA A 385 11.26 -26.44 10.74
C ALA A 385 11.50 -27.96 10.71
N ASP A 386 12.76 -28.37 10.61
CA ASP A 386 13.18 -29.76 10.78
C ASP A 386 13.71 -29.97 12.20
N HIS A 387 12.87 -30.54 13.05
CA HIS A 387 13.15 -30.77 14.47
C HIS A 387 14.13 -31.92 14.69
N ASP A 388 14.16 -32.91 13.78
CA ASP A 388 15.08 -34.05 13.88
C ASP A 388 16.54 -33.60 13.64
N LYS A 389 16.73 -32.62 12.76
CA LYS A 389 18.04 -32.04 12.44
C LYS A 389 18.34 -30.73 13.14
N ASN A 390 17.36 -30.15 13.82
CA ASN A 390 17.44 -28.82 14.42
C ASN A 390 17.76 -27.73 13.38
N GLU A 391 17.07 -27.76 12.24
CA GLU A 391 17.30 -26.88 11.08
C GLU A 391 16.03 -26.11 10.71
N VAL A 392 16.22 -24.94 10.08
CA VAL A 392 15.15 -24.18 9.43
C VAL A 392 15.45 -24.13 7.94
N ILE A 393 14.54 -24.67 7.13
CA ILE A 393 14.69 -24.84 5.69
C ILE A 393 13.94 -23.70 5.00
N LEU A 394 14.69 -22.82 4.33
CA LEU A 394 14.17 -21.62 3.69
C LEU A 394 13.68 -21.89 2.26
N SER A 395 12.57 -21.28 1.87
CA SER A 395 12.05 -21.33 0.49
C SER A 395 12.33 -20.02 -0.27
N LYS A 396 11.99 -19.97 -1.56
CA LYS A 396 12.01 -18.70 -2.31
C LYS A 396 10.99 -17.68 -1.80
N LYS A 397 9.97 -18.05 -1.03
CA LYS A 397 9.09 -17.08 -0.35
C LYS A 397 9.84 -16.27 0.71
N TYR A 398 10.80 -16.88 1.42
CA TYR A 398 11.67 -16.18 2.37
C TYR A 398 12.47 -15.08 1.66
N TYR A 399 13.15 -15.45 0.58
CA TYR A 399 13.93 -14.48 -0.19
C TYR A 399 13.07 -13.48 -0.97
N ALA A 400 11.84 -13.83 -1.33
CA ALA A 400 10.90 -12.87 -1.90
C ALA A 400 10.43 -11.85 -0.85
N PHE A 401 10.07 -12.29 0.36
CA PHE A 401 9.63 -11.40 1.43
C PHE A 401 10.76 -10.43 1.85
N GLY A 402 11.99 -10.93 1.97
CA GLY A 402 13.13 -10.08 2.32
C GLY A 402 13.53 -9.04 1.28
N GLN A 403 13.06 -9.14 0.02
CA GLN A 403 13.23 -8.04 -0.94
C GLN A 403 12.45 -6.78 -0.55
N PHE A 404 11.44 -6.93 0.31
CA PHE A 404 10.70 -5.84 0.92
C PHE A 404 11.23 -5.56 2.33
N SER A 405 11.18 -6.56 3.20
CA SER A 405 11.34 -6.35 4.64
C SER A 405 12.73 -5.84 5.03
N ARG A 406 13.78 -6.28 4.33
CA ARG A 406 15.15 -5.87 4.65
C ARG A 406 15.47 -4.43 4.29
N TYR A 407 14.74 -3.86 3.33
CA TYR A 407 15.16 -2.61 2.68
C TYR A 407 14.15 -1.47 2.89
N ILE A 408 12.86 -1.76 2.97
CA ILE A 408 11.84 -0.79 3.38
C ILE A 408 11.68 -0.93 4.89
N ARG A 409 12.18 0.03 5.66
CA ARG A 409 12.28 -0.05 7.12
C ARG A 409 11.24 0.83 7.82
N PRO A 410 10.94 0.57 9.12
CA PRO A 410 10.12 1.46 9.92
C PRO A 410 10.61 2.92 9.84
N GLY A 411 9.68 3.86 9.85
CA GLY A 411 9.97 5.30 9.72
C GLY A 411 10.13 5.80 8.29
N MET A 412 10.37 4.92 7.30
CA MET A 412 10.39 5.32 5.90
C MET A 412 9.00 5.77 5.42
N ILE A 413 8.98 6.67 4.45
CA ILE A 413 7.76 7.23 3.88
C ILE A 413 7.39 6.45 2.62
N MET A 414 6.31 5.69 2.67
CA MET A 414 5.82 4.91 1.54
C MET A 414 5.35 5.82 0.42
N LEU A 415 5.86 5.61 -0.79
CA LEU A 415 5.49 6.37 -1.98
C LEU A 415 4.42 5.59 -2.77
N ASN A 416 3.45 6.30 -3.35
CA ASN A 416 2.57 5.66 -4.31
C ASN A 416 3.40 5.19 -5.51
N SER A 417 3.15 3.97 -5.95
CA SER A 417 3.85 3.35 -7.05
C SER A 417 2.88 2.53 -7.91
N SER A 418 3.34 2.10 -9.08
CA SER A 418 2.53 1.39 -10.06
C SER A 418 3.31 0.24 -10.72
N ASN A 419 2.66 -0.46 -11.66
CA ASN A 419 3.30 -1.47 -12.50
C ASN A 419 4.11 -2.52 -11.73
N ARG A 420 3.47 -3.17 -10.73
CA ARG A 420 4.10 -4.21 -9.89
C ARG A 420 5.41 -3.74 -9.24
N SER A 421 5.39 -2.53 -8.71
CA SER A 421 6.47 -2.02 -7.89
C SER A 421 5.94 -1.35 -6.63
N MET A 422 6.82 -1.20 -5.64
CA MET A 422 6.58 -0.51 -4.39
C MET A 422 7.82 0.31 -4.04
N ALA A 423 7.66 1.47 -3.45
CA ALA A 423 8.78 2.34 -3.13
C ALA A 423 8.60 3.03 -1.77
N ALA A 424 9.72 3.36 -1.14
CA ALA A 424 9.75 4.11 0.11
C ALA A 424 10.91 5.12 0.08
N PHE A 425 10.69 6.27 0.72
CA PHE A 425 11.68 7.33 0.90
C PHE A 425 12.08 7.43 2.37
N ASP A 426 13.34 7.11 2.64
CA ASP A 426 14.02 7.43 3.87
C ASP A 426 14.52 8.86 3.80
N LYS A 427 13.69 9.78 4.32
CA LYS A 427 13.99 11.22 4.31
C LYS A 427 15.21 11.56 5.17
N GLU A 428 15.41 10.85 6.27
CA GLU A 428 16.47 11.13 7.24
C GLU A 428 17.85 10.81 6.68
N ASN A 429 17.97 9.67 5.98
CA ASN A 429 19.23 9.25 5.38
C ASN A 429 19.38 9.66 3.91
N GLY A 430 18.35 10.29 3.33
CA GLY A 430 18.34 10.73 1.93
C GLY A 430 18.41 9.54 0.97
N ARG A 431 17.58 8.53 1.18
CA ARG A 431 17.59 7.26 0.42
C ARG A 431 16.21 6.92 -0.11
N VAL A 432 16.14 6.45 -1.35
CA VAL A 432 14.93 5.84 -1.92
C VAL A 432 15.17 4.36 -2.16
N VAL A 433 14.19 3.54 -1.78
CA VAL A 433 14.17 2.11 -2.05
C VAL A 433 13.02 1.82 -3.01
N VAL A 434 13.29 1.07 -4.07
CA VAL A 434 12.30 0.63 -5.06
C VAL A 434 12.37 -0.87 -5.20
N VAL A 435 11.27 -1.58 -4.93
CA VAL A 435 11.14 -3.02 -5.16
C VAL A 435 10.28 -3.24 -6.39
N ALA A 436 10.79 -3.97 -7.38
CA ALA A 436 10.11 -4.20 -8.65
C ALA A 436 10.02 -5.70 -9.00
N LEU A 437 8.86 -6.12 -9.49
CA LEU A 437 8.50 -7.51 -9.74
C LEU A 437 8.25 -7.76 -11.24
N ASN A 438 8.96 -8.73 -11.82
CA ASN A 438 8.70 -9.22 -13.17
C ASN A 438 8.16 -10.65 -13.15
N LEU A 439 6.89 -10.82 -13.54
CA LEU A 439 6.20 -12.11 -13.63
C LEU A 439 6.29 -12.76 -15.03
N SER A 440 6.86 -12.07 -16.01
CA SER A 440 6.94 -12.60 -17.36
C SER A 440 8.07 -13.63 -17.48
N GLY A 441 7.93 -14.53 -18.47
CA GLY A 441 8.98 -15.48 -18.84
C GLY A 441 10.15 -14.83 -19.62
N GLY A 442 10.11 -13.52 -19.84
CA GLY A 442 11.15 -12.75 -20.51
C GLY A 442 11.62 -11.58 -19.65
N ASN A 443 12.64 -10.86 -20.12
CA ASN A 443 13.08 -9.64 -19.44
C ASN A 443 12.09 -8.49 -19.70
N ALA A 444 12.01 -7.56 -18.75
CA ALA A 444 11.15 -6.39 -18.86
C ALA A 444 11.95 -5.11 -18.54
N ASP A 445 11.88 -4.12 -19.43
CA ASP A 445 12.55 -2.84 -19.25
C ASP A 445 11.65 -1.86 -18.47
N TYR A 446 12.23 -1.24 -17.45
CA TYR A 446 11.58 -0.27 -16.57
C TYR A 446 12.38 1.05 -16.54
N THR A 447 11.65 2.15 -16.47
CA THR A 447 12.17 3.48 -16.19
C THR A 447 11.50 4.00 -14.92
N PHE A 448 12.27 4.21 -13.85
CA PHE A 448 11.79 4.94 -12.68
C PHE A 448 12.12 6.42 -12.84
N ASP A 449 11.07 7.25 -12.98
CA ASP A 449 11.17 8.70 -13.09
C ASP A 449 11.13 9.32 -11.69
N LEU A 450 12.26 9.89 -11.27
CA LEU A 450 12.50 10.49 -9.96
C LEU A 450 12.44 12.03 -10.03
N SER A 451 11.85 12.60 -11.08
CA SER A 451 11.75 14.05 -11.24
C SER A 451 10.92 14.75 -10.15
N GLY A 452 10.15 14.00 -9.36
CA GLY A 452 9.45 14.51 -8.18
C GLY A 452 10.38 14.87 -7.01
N PHE A 453 11.64 14.44 -7.03
CA PHE A 453 12.64 14.76 -6.02
C PHE A 453 13.39 16.06 -6.35
N SER A 454 13.72 16.85 -5.33
CA SER A 454 14.52 18.07 -5.50
C SER A 454 16.01 17.77 -5.72
N LYS A 455 16.45 16.59 -5.30
CA LYS A 455 17.79 16.05 -5.58
C LYS A 455 17.70 14.55 -5.82
N VAL A 456 18.39 14.10 -6.86
CA VAL A 456 18.48 12.68 -7.26
C VAL A 456 19.93 12.21 -7.17
N GLY A 457 20.14 11.01 -6.65
CA GLY A 457 21.43 10.34 -6.57
C GLY A 457 22.04 10.00 -7.93
N SER A 458 23.31 9.60 -7.96
CA SER A 458 24.03 9.29 -9.21
C SER A 458 23.94 7.83 -9.65
N GLU A 459 23.73 6.91 -8.72
CA GLU A 459 23.65 5.46 -9.00
C GLU A 459 22.66 4.76 -8.07
N ALA A 460 22.18 3.60 -8.50
CA ALA A 460 21.33 2.71 -7.74
C ALA A 460 22.02 1.36 -7.52
N GLN A 461 22.10 0.88 -6.28
CA GLN A 461 22.51 -0.49 -5.98
C GLN A 461 21.35 -1.45 -6.28
N GLY A 462 21.60 -2.50 -7.06
CA GLY A 462 20.61 -3.53 -7.37
C GLY A 462 20.80 -4.80 -6.54
N ILE A 463 19.70 -5.36 -6.03
CA ILE A 463 19.68 -6.60 -5.25
C ILE A 463 18.56 -7.48 -5.80
N ARG A 464 18.85 -8.72 -6.20
CA ARG A 464 17.90 -9.57 -6.92
C ARG A 464 17.66 -10.93 -6.25
N THR A 465 16.40 -11.33 -6.26
CA THR A 465 15.95 -12.70 -6.00
C THR A 465 15.36 -13.26 -7.29
N SER A 466 15.85 -14.41 -7.72
CA SER A 466 15.41 -15.16 -8.91
C SER A 466 15.49 -16.65 -8.64
N SER A 467 15.22 -17.51 -9.63
CA SER A 467 15.31 -18.96 -9.45
C SER A 467 16.69 -19.45 -8.97
N SER A 468 17.76 -18.71 -9.29
CA SER A 468 19.15 -19.05 -8.96
C SER A 468 19.85 -18.05 -8.04
N GLU A 469 19.13 -17.01 -7.60
CA GLU A 469 19.70 -15.91 -6.82
C GLU A 469 18.86 -15.63 -5.59
N ASP A 470 19.53 -15.41 -4.47
CA ASP A 470 18.95 -15.15 -3.15
C ASP A 470 19.57 -13.85 -2.64
N TRP A 471 18.80 -12.75 -2.66
CA TRP A 471 19.26 -11.39 -2.32
C TRP A 471 20.64 -11.03 -2.90
N LYS A 472 20.90 -11.45 -4.13
CA LYS A 472 22.21 -11.26 -4.74
C LYS A 472 22.40 -9.80 -5.12
N ASN A 473 23.48 -9.19 -4.64
CA ASN A 473 23.93 -7.89 -5.14
C ASN A 473 24.36 -8.04 -6.63
N ILE A 474 23.69 -7.31 -7.52
CA ILE A 474 23.92 -7.34 -8.97
C ILE A 474 24.74 -6.13 -9.47
N GLY A 475 25.32 -5.35 -8.56
CA GLY A 475 26.12 -4.17 -8.85
C GLY A 475 25.31 -2.87 -8.84
N THR A 476 25.89 -1.81 -9.39
CA THR A 476 25.24 -0.50 -9.47
C THR A 476 24.83 -0.14 -10.91
N THR A 477 23.75 0.63 -11.04
CA THR A 477 23.29 1.21 -12.30
C THR A 477 23.29 2.73 -12.18
N ALA A 478 24.00 3.42 -13.08
CA ALA A 478 24.03 4.87 -13.10
C ALA A 478 22.68 5.47 -13.51
N LEU A 479 22.27 6.56 -12.86
CA LEU A 479 21.08 7.32 -13.23
C LEU A 479 21.39 8.25 -14.42
N GLN A 480 20.39 8.44 -15.29
CA GLN A 480 20.46 9.35 -16.44
C GLN A 480 19.56 10.56 -16.17
N GLY A 481 20.16 11.63 -15.63
CA GLY A 481 19.39 12.75 -15.09
C GLY A 481 18.55 12.28 -13.91
N ASN A 482 17.22 12.46 -13.99
CA ASN A 482 16.29 12.04 -12.94
C ASN A 482 15.70 10.64 -13.19
N ARG A 483 16.33 9.81 -14.03
CA ARG A 483 15.78 8.51 -14.44
C ARG A 483 16.70 7.36 -14.12
N LEU A 484 16.16 6.33 -13.50
CA LEU A 484 16.78 5.02 -13.38
C LEU A 484 16.19 4.08 -14.44
N ASN A 485 16.99 3.72 -15.45
CA ASN A 485 16.61 2.78 -16.49
C ASN A 485 17.21 1.42 -16.20
N VAL A 486 16.38 0.38 -16.06
CA VAL A 486 16.80 -0.96 -15.65
C VAL A 486 16.05 -2.04 -16.42
N THR A 487 16.68 -3.21 -16.54
CA THR A 487 16.06 -4.41 -17.11
C THR A 487 15.85 -5.43 -16.00
N LEU A 488 14.59 -5.76 -15.71
CA LEU A 488 14.22 -6.80 -14.77
C LEU A 488 14.33 -8.17 -15.46
N LEU A 489 15.04 -9.11 -14.83
CA LEU A 489 15.15 -10.49 -15.32
C LEU A 489 13.77 -11.16 -15.28
N ALA A 490 13.50 -12.11 -16.18
CA ALA A 490 12.32 -12.97 -16.13
C ALA A 490 12.10 -13.59 -14.73
N ASN A 491 10.84 -13.67 -14.29
CA ASN A 491 10.44 -14.31 -13.04
C ASN A 491 11.32 -13.92 -11.82
N SER A 492 11.52 -12.61 -11.62
CA SER A 492 12.41 -12.09 -10.58
C SER A 492 11.85 -10.90 -9.82
N ILE A 493 12.39 -10.67 -8.63
CA ILE A 493 12.14 -9.49 -7.80
C ILE A 493 13.48 -8.78 -7.66
N THR A 494 13.54 -7.49 -7.96
CA THR A 494 14.76 -6.69 -7.81
C THR A 494 14.48 -5.45 -6.98
N THR A 495 15.29 -5.23 -5.96
CA THR A 495 15.29 -4.05 -5.10
C THR A 495 16.42 -3.12 -5.53
N TYR A 496 16.11 -1.85 -5.73
CA TYR A 496 17.05 -0.79 -6.05
C TYR A 496 17.13 0.20 -4.89
N ILE A 497 18.35 0.51 -4.45
CA ILE A 497 18.62 1.45 -3.37
C ILE A 497 19.38 2.64 -3.95
N ILE A 498 18.85 3.84 -3.76
CA ILE A 498 19.37 5.08 -4.34
C ILE A 498 19.65 6.05 -3.19
N ASP A 499 20.92 6.36 -2.96
CA ASP A 499 21.35 7.31 -1.93
C ASP A 499 21.50 8.73 -2.50
N GLY A 500 21.59 9.73 -1.61
CA GLY A 500 21.78 11.13 -1.99
C GLY A 500 20.50 11.81 -2.51
N MET A 501 19.34 11.25 -2.19
CA MET A 501 18.01 11.74 -2.53
C MET A 501 17.58 12.86 -1.58
N ALA A 502 16.86 13.86 -2.10
CA ALA A 502 16.19 14.85 -1.28
C ALA A 502 14.85 15.25 -1.89
N GLY A 503 13.88 15.56 -1.02
CA GLY A 503 12.59 16.09 -1.41
C GLY A 503 11.67 16.27 -0.21
N GLU A 504 10.61 17.04 -0.40
CA GLU A 504 9.65 17.35 0.64
C GLU A 504 8.37 16.58 0.44
N THR A 505 7.85 16.01 1.52
CA THR A 505 6.59 15.24 1.53
C THR A 505 5.37 16.14 1.62
N GLU A 506 5.53 17.29 2.25
CA GLU A 506 4.54 18.36 2.30
C GLU A 506 4.95 19.48 1.38
N ARG A 507 3.97 20.09 0.72
CA ARG A 507 4.21 21.23 -0.17
C ARG A 507 3.75 22.51 0.51
N ALA A 508 4.68 23.44 0.70
CA ALA A 508 4.38 24.76 1.24
C ALA A 508 3.53 25.58 0.27
N ASN A 509 2.80 26.56 0.81
CA ASN A 509 2.00 27.53 0.06
C ASN A 509 0.85 26.90 -0.74
N LYS A 510 0.14 25.92 -0.17
CA LYS A 510 -1.15 25.48 -0.72
C LYS A 510 -2.10 26.67 -0.77
N ILE A 511 -2.67 26.93 -1.94
CA ILE A 511 -3.64 27.99 -2.16
C ILE A 511 -4.99 27.50 -1.65
N ASP A 512 -5.63 28.26 -0.76
CA ASP A 512 -6.97 27.97 -0.28
C ASP A 512 -8.01 28.31 -1.37
N LEU A 513 -8.64 27.27 -1.91
CA LEU A 513 -9.64 27.40 -2.97
C LEU A 513 -11.08 27.51 -2.43
N SER A 514 -11.30 27.47 -1.12
CA SER A 514 -12.64 27.54 -0.53
C SER A 514 -13.38 28.85 -0.85
N GLY A 515 -12.63 29.94 -1.08
CA GLY A 515 -13.16 31.23 -1.52
C GLY A 515 -13.07 31.48 -3.04
N ALA A 516 -12.49 30.55 -3.81
CA ALA A 516 -12.30 30.73 -5.24
C ALA A 516 -13.63 30.65 -5.99
N LYS A 517 -13.80 31.47 -7.03
CA LYS A 517 -14.99 31.38 -7.89
C LYS A 517 -14.75 30.30 -8.94
N LEU A 518 -15.46 29.19 -8.78
CA LEU A 518 -15.35 28.03 -9.66
C LEU A 518 -16.30 28.13 -10.85
N SER A 519 -15.89 27.59 -12.00
CA SER A 519 -16.75 27.40 -13.17
C SER A 519 -16.20 26.29 -14.07
N GLY A 520 -17.04 25.75 -14.95
CA GLY A 520 -16.64 24.72 -15.89
C GLY A 520 -17.72 24.47 -16.93
N THR A 521 -17.42 23.61 -17.88
CA THR A 521 -18.41 23.06 -18.81
C THR A 521 -19.39 22.15 -18.09
N ASN A 522 -20.51 21.83 -18.75
CA ASN A 522 -21.49 20.90 -18.20
C ASN A 522 -20.88 19.51 -17.95
N ALA A 523 -21.28 18.91 -16.84
CA ALA A 523 -21.03 17.50 -16.58
C ALA A 523 -21.91 16.63 -17.49
N TRP A 524 -21.52 15.38 -17.66
CA TRP A 524 -22.32 14.39 -18.36
C TRP A 524 -23.73 14.29 -17.74
N GLN A 525 -24.75 14.31 -18.60
CA GLN A 525 -26.17 14.38 -18.21
C GLN A 525 -26.54 15.58 -17.32
N ASP A 526 -25.74 16.65 -17.32
CA ASP A 526 -25.94 17.83 -16.48
C ASP A 526 -26.02 17.47 -14.97
N SER A 527 -25.35 16.39 -14.55
CA SER A 527 -25.36 15.91 -13.16
C SER A 527 -24.66 16.87 -12.21
N THR A 528 -25.31 17.20 -11.09
CA THR A 528 -24.71 18.00 -10.01
C THR A 528 -23.74 17.19 -9.15
N ASP A 529 -23.89 15.86 -9.11
CA ASP A 529 -23.06 14.97 -8.29
C ASP A 529 -21.64 14.80 -8.87
N SER A 530 -21.47 15.14 -10.15
CA SER A 530 -20.19 15.12 -10.87
C SER A 530 -19.89 16.46 -11.57
N GLY A 531 -20.40 17.56 -11.00
CA GLY A 531 -20.19 18.93 -11.49
C GLY A 531 -18.75 19.42 -11.31
N TYR A 532 -18.42 20.57 -11.91
CA TYR A 532 -17.06 21.13 -11.89
C TYR A 532 -16.53 21.42 -10.47
N GLN A 533 -17.41 21.63 -9.50
CA GLN A 533 -17.05 21.84 -8.10
C GLN A 533 -16.33 20.63 -7.51
N LYS A 534 -16.63 19.42 -8.03
CA LYS A 534 -16.03 18.16 -7.59
C LYS A 534 -14.55 18.06 -7.91
N ALA A 535 -14.01 18.89 -8.80
CA ALA A 535 -12.58 18.94 -9.06
C ALA A 535 -11.79 19.73 -7.97
N PHE A 536 -12.48 20.37 -7.02
CA PHE A 536 -11.85 21.26 -6.04
C PHE A 536 -12.44 21.10 -4.62
N ASP A 537 -13.14 19.99 -4.34
CA ASP A 537 -13.81 19.79 -3.05
C ASP A 537 -12.95 19.04 -2.03
N GLY A 538 -11.69 18.77 -2.35
CA GLY A 538 -10.75 18.04 -1.50
C GLY A 538 -11.07 16.55 -1.42
N ASN A 539 -12.01 16.04 -2.21
CA ASN A 539 -12.48 14.66 -2.16
C ASN A 539 -12.19 13.92 -3.47
N ARG A 540 -11.12 13.12 -3.45
CA ARG A 540 -10.68 12.27 -4.56
C ARG A 540 -11.64 11.14 -4.92
N GLY A 541 -12.64 10.87 -4.09
CA GLY A 541 -13.71 9.92 -4.36
C GLY A 541 -14.84 10.52 -5.21
N SER A 542 -14.99 11.86 -5.20
CA SER A 542 -15.79 12.58 -6.19
C SER A 542 -14.97 12.91 -7.43
N PHE A 543 -15.65 13.37 -8.47
CA PHE A 543 -14.99 13.73 -9.72
C PHE A 543 -15.86 14.68 -10.54
N PHE A 544 -15.21 15.55 -11.31
CA PHE A 544 -15.83 16.23 -12.42
C PHE A 544 -15.91 15.27 -13.61
N ASP A 545 -17.09 15.12 -14.22
CA ASP A 545 -17.30 14.29 -15.41
C ASP A 545 -17.71 15.14 -16.62
N GLY A 546 -16.82 16.03 -17.05
CA GLY A 546 -17.03 16.92 -18.18
C GLY A 546 -17.08 16.20 -19.53
N VAL A 547 -17.88 16.75 -20.44
CA VAL A 547 -18.03 16.26 -21.82
C VAL A 547 -16.86 16.65 -22.73
N GLY A 548 -17.00 16.40 -24.04
CA GLY A 548 -16.04 16.82 -25.07
C GLY A 548 -15.75 18.32 -25.06
N ASP A 549 -14.52 18.70 -25.40
CA ASP A 549 -14.03 20.09 -25.32
C ASP A 549 -14.19 20.71 -23.91
N GLY A 550 -14.28 19.84 -22.90
CA GLY A 550 -14.59 20.21 -21.53
C GLY A 550 -13.44 20.91 -20.81
N TRP A 551 -13.80 21.72 -19.82
CA TRP A 551 -12.85 22.37 -18.93
C TRP A 551 -13.47 22.70 -17.58
N VAL A 552 -12.61 22.86 -16.57
CA VAL A 552 -12.94 23.30 -15.21
C VAL A 552 -11.88 24.28 -14.72
N MET A 553 -12.29 25.39 -14.08
CA MET A 553 -11.40 26.45 -13.66
C MET A 553 -11.74 27.05 -12.29
N ALA A 554 -10.73 27.60 -11.65
CA ALA A 554 -10.82 28.45 -10.48
C ALA A 554 -10.34 29.87 -10.84
N ASP A 555 -11.15 30.88 -10.51
CA ASP A 555 -10.71 32.28 -10.37
C ASP A 555 -10.21 32.47 -8.93
N LEU A 556 -8.89 32.69 -8.80
CA LEU A 556 -8.22 32.81 -7.51
C LEU A 556 -8.44 34.17 -6.83
N GLY A 557 -9.14 35.11 -7.49
CA GLY A 557 -9.41 36.46 -6.97
C GLY A 557 -8.25 37.45 -7.15
N GLU A 558 -7.02 36.96 -7.16
CA GLU A 558 -5.78 37.71 -7.40
C GLU A 558 -4.77 36.88 -8.22
N VAL A 559 -3.67 37.50 -8.64
CA VAL A 559 -2.64 36.83 -9.45
C VAL A 559 -1.71 36.03 -8.55
N TYR A 560 -1.48 34.77 -8.88
CA TYR A 560 -0.52 33.90 -8.17
C TYR A 560 0.64 33.51 -9.07
N ASP A 561 1.81 33.35 -8.48
CA ASP A 561 2.93 32.61 -9.06
C ASP A 561 2.78 31.14 -8.64
N ILE A 562 2.23 30.32 -9.54
CA ILE A 562 1.95 28.90 -9.30
C ILE A 562 3.25 28.10 -9.42
N THR A 563 3.65 27.49 -8.31
CA THR A 563 4.88 26.69 -8.19
C THR A 563 4.62 25.20 -8.33
N THR A 564 3.41 24.73 -8.03
CA THR A 564 3.02 23.31 -8.22
C THR A 564 1.53 23.20 -8.50
N ILE A 565 1.19 22.23 -9.36
CA ILE A 565 -0.17 21.79 -9.60
C ILE A 565 -0.28 20.35 -9.10
N GLY A 566 -1.20 20.11 -8.17
CA GLY A 566 -1.64 18.78 -7.77
C GLY A 566 -2.87 18.39 -8.58
N TYR A 567 -2.97 17.13 -9.02
CA TYR A 567 -4.15 16.61 -9.68
C TYR A 567 -4.36 15.12 -9.43
N CYS A 568 -5.61 14.69 -9.30
CA CYS A 568 -5.97 13.27 -9.22
C CYS A 568 -6.80 12.87 -10.45
N PRO A 569 -6.39 11.86 -11.23
CA PRO A 569 -7.25 11.27 -12.25
C PRO A 569 -8.50 10.64 -11.63
N ARG A 570 -9.58 10.51 -12.41
CA ARG A 570 -10.79 9.80 -11.97
C ARG A 570 -10.51 8.31 -11.86
N MET A 571 -10.86 7.71 -10.72
CA MET A 571 -10.73 6.27 -10.50
C MET A 571 -11.45 5.47 -11.60
N GLY A 572 -10.76 4.50 -12.20
CA GLY A 572 -11.24 3.63 -13.27
C GLY A 572 -11.33 4.28 -14.65
N TYR A 573 -10.94 5.55 -14.78
CA TYR A 573 -10.95 6.32 -16.03
C TYR A 573 -9.67 7.14 -16.20
N GLU A 574 -8.57 6.70 -15.61
CA GLU A 574 -7.32 7.44 -15.51
C GLU A 574 -6.72 7.74 -16.89
N TYR A 575 -6.90 6.82 -17.85
CA TYR A 575 -6.53 6.95 -19.26
C TYR A 575 -7.09 8.21 -19.95
N ARG A 576 -8.18 8.79 -19.42
CA ARG A 576 -8.79 10.00 -19.96
C ARG A 576 -8.07 11.28 -19.54
N CYS A 577 -7.27 11.24 -18.48
CA CYS A 577 -6.49 12.38 -18.01
C CYS A 577 -5.25 12.64 -18.89
N GLY A 578 -4.80 11.63 -19.65
CA GLY A 578 -3.72 11.77 -20.61
C GLY A 578 -4.00 12.84 -21.67
N ASP A 579 -2.99 13.66 -21.99
CA ASP A 579 -3.05 14.86 -22.82
C ASP A 579 -3.85 16.04 -22.21
N GLY A 580 -4.42 15.88 -21.01
CA GLY A 580 -5.06 16.97 -20.28
C GLY A 580 -4.09 18.12 -20.01
N MET A 581 -4.56 19.36 -20.14
CA MET A 581 -3.76 20.57 -20.08
C MET A 581 -4.13 21.40 -18.86
N PHE A 582 -3.13 21.72 -18.05
CA PHE A 582 -3.25 22.79 -17.07
C PHE A 582 -2.79 24.10 -17.69
N GLN A 583 -3.61 25.12 -17.50
CA GLN A 583 -3.46 26.42 -18.14
C GLN A 583 -3.67 27.54 -17.14
N VAL A 584 -2.97 28.66 -17.35
CA VAL A 584 -3.15 29.88 -16.58
C VAL A 584 -3.58 31.04 -17.46
N SER A 585 -4.27 32.02 -16.88
CA SER A 585 -4.69 33.26 -17.55
C SER A 585 -4.78 34.42 -16.55
N ASP A 586 -4.52 35.64 -17.01
CA ASP A 586 -4.70 36.87 -16.22
C ASP A 586 -6.15 37.39 -16.30
N ASN A 587 -6.84 37.13 -17.41
CA ASN A 587 -8.14 37.70 -17.73
C ASN A 587 -9.27 36.67 -17.94
N GLY A 588 -8.94 35.38 -17.89
CA GLY A 588 -9.88 34.27 -18.06
C GLY A 588 -10.23 33.95 -19.52
N THR A 589 -9.61 34.64 -20.49
CA THR A 589 -9.84 34.43 -21.94
C THR A 589 -8.59 34.02 -22.69
N ASP A 590 -7.43 34.58 -22.33
CA ASP A 590 -6.15 34.28 -22.99
C ASP A 590 -5.39 33.23 -22.17
N TRP A 591 -5.33 32.01 -22.69
CA TRP A 591 -4.83 30.85 -21.95
C TRP A 591 -3.43 30.46 -22.40
N LYS A 592 -2.56 30.24 -21.42
CA LYS A 592 -1.23 29.66 -21.62
C LYS A 592 -1.19 28.27 -20.98
N THR A 593 -0.89 27.24 -21.76
CA THR A 593 -0.63 25.90 -21.21
C THR A 593 0.70 25.90 -20.47
N VAL A 594 0.65 25.49 -19.21
CA VAL A 594 1.81 25.44 -18.31
C VAL A 594 2.22 24.02 -17.95
N TYR A 595 1.34 23.04 -18.17
CA TYR A 595 1.64 21.63 -18.04
C TYR A 595 0.66 20.79 -18.88
N THR A 596 1.14 19.69 -19.45
CA THR A 596 0.32 18.68 -20.14
C THR A 596 0.60 17.32 -19.53
N VAL A 597 -0.45 16.62 -19.13
CA VAL A 597 -0.38 15.29 -18.50
C VAL A 597 0.16 14.27 -19.51
N PRO A 598 1.33 13.67 -19.26
CA PRO A 598 1.90 12.69 -20.16
C PRO A 598 1.32 11.29 -19.90
N GLY A 599 1.07 10.53 -20.96
CA GLY A 599 0.73 9.11 -20.86
C GLY A 599 -0.58 8.83 -20.12
N GLU A 600 -0.65 7.66 -19.49
CA GLU A 600 -1.77 7.22 -18.66
C GLU A 600 -1.35 7.32 -17.18
N PRO A 601 -1.73 8.38 -16.45
CA PRO A 601 -1.39 8.52 -15.04
C PRO A 601 -2.11 7.44 -14.21
N SER A 602 -1.56 7.05 -13.07
CA SER A 602 -2.25 6.19 -12.10
C SER A 602 -3.30 6.97 -11.30
N TYR A 603 -4.26 6.29 -10.67
CA TYR A 603 -5.14 6.94 -9.69
C TYR A 603 -4.34 7.37 -8.46
N GLY A 604 -4.61 8.56 -7.93
CA GLY A 604 -3.84 9.18 -6.85
C GLY A 604 -3.49 10.63 -7.16
N MET A 605 -3.02 11.38 -6.16
CA MET A 605 -2.58 12.77 -6.37
C MET A 605 -1.21 12.81 -7.02
N HIS A 606 -1.15 13.28 -8.26
CA HIS A 606 0.08 13.64 -8.95
C HIS A 606 0.40 15.09 -8.68
N TYR A 607 1.67 15.38 -8.41
CA TYR A 607 2.13 16.74 -8.21
C TYR A 607 3.21 17.09 -9.21
N VAL A 608 2.96 18.15 -9.96
CA VAL A 608 3.79 18.53 -11.09
C VAL A 608 4.24 19.97 -10.99
N ILE A 609 5.50 20.19 -11.35
CA ILE A 609 6.05 21.52 -11.51
C ILE A 609 5.67 21.98 -12.93
N PRO A 610 5.07 23.17 -13.10
CA PRO A 610 4.82 23.74 -14.42
C PRO A 610 6.06 23.72 -15.32
N THR A 611 5.91 23.30 -16.58
CA THR A 611 7.02 23.22 -17.55
C THR A 611 7.44 24.60 -18.07
N THR A 612 6.61 25.62 -17.86
CA THR A 612 6.91 27.03 -18.12
C THR A 612 6.42 27.88 -16.96
N ALA A 613 6.87 29.14 -16.88
CA ALA A 613 6.41 30.07 -15.84
C ALA A 613 4.87 30.15 -15.81
N ALA A 614 4.29 29.87 -14.64
CA ALA A 614 2.86 29.76 -14.42
C ALA A 614 2.38 30.88 -13.48
N THR A 615 2.33 32.11 -14.01
CA THR A 615 1.74 33.25 -13.30
C THR A 615 0.35 33.52 -13.87
N GLY A 616 -0.65 33.67 -13.02
CA GLY A 616 -2.01 34.01 -13.46
C GLY A 616 -3.02 34.07 -12.33
N ARG A 617 -4.17 34.70 -12.61
CA ARG A 617 -5.33 34.76 -11.70
C ARG A 617 -6.29 33.59 -11.88
N TYR A 618 -6.40 33.09 -13.11
CA TYR A 618 -7.26 31.97 -13.45
C TYR A 618 -6.41 30.75 -13.71
N VAL A 619 -6.80 29.61 -13.13
CA VAL A 619 -6.16 28.32 -13.39
C VAL A 619 -7.22 27.34 -13.86
N ARG A 620 -6.95 26.64 -14.96
CA ARG A 620 -7.90 25.75 -15.64
C ARG A 620 -7.26 24.42 -15.99
N TYR A 621 -8.01 23.34 -15.78
CA TYR A 621 -7.78 22.06 -16.43
C TYR A 621 -8.72 21.94 -17.64
N ALA A 622 -8.19 21.59 -18.80
CA ALA A 622 -8.93 21.44 -20.04
C ALA A 622 -8.38 20.26 -20.86
N VAL A 623 -9.22 19.66 -21.69
CA VAL A 623 -8.79 18.59 -22.61
C VAL A 623 -8.69 19.09 -24.05
N PRO A 624 -7.89 18.44 -24.92
CA PRO A 624 -7.86 18.77 -26.34
C PRO A 624 -9.20 18.51 -27.02
N SER A 625 -9.40 19.11 -28.19
CA SER A 625 -10.61 18.89 -28.99
C SER A 625 -10.56 17.62 -29.84
N GLY A 626 -11.73 17.02 -30.05
CA GLY A 626 -11.91 15.89 -30.95
C GLY A 626 -11.47 14.55 -30.36
N LYS A 627 -11.10 13.61 -31.23
CA LYS A 627 -10.77 12.23 -30.84
C LYS A 627 -9.37 12.15 -30.22
N PRO A 628 -9.17 11.35 -29.15
CA PRO A 628 -7.85 11.07 -28.61
C PRO A 628 -6.90 10.51 -29.67
N ASN A 629 -5.71 11.10 -29.75
CA ASN A 629 -4.65 10.68 -30.67
C ASN A 629 -3.63 9.74 -30.00
N ASN A 630 -3.82 9.44 -28.72
CA ASN A 630 -2.97 8.53 -27.97
C ASN A 630 -3.43 7.06 -28.14
N GLY A 631 -2.51 6.11 -27.90
CA GLY A 631 -2.74 4.69 -28.18
C GLY A 631 -3.62 3.96 -27.16
N TYR A 632 -3.88 4.56 -25.99
CA TYR A 632 -4.54 3.92 -24.85
C TYR A 632 -5.97 4.41 -24.64
N ASN A 633 -6.28 5.69 -24.89
CA ASN A 633 -7.64 6.21 -24.79
C ASN A 633 -8.46 5.78 -26.02
N LYS A 634 -9.51 4.99 -25.78
CA LYS A 634 -10.38 4.43 -26.83
C LYS A 634 -11.69 5.19 -27.02
N ASP A 635 -11.88 6.30 -26.31
CA ASP A 635 -13.09 7.10 -26.45
C ASP A 635 -13.17 7.77 -27.84
N SER A 636 -14.38 8.12 -28.25
CA SER A 636 -14.63 8.79 -29.54
C SER A 636 -14.30 10.29 -29.52
N VAL A 637 -14.16 10.88 -28.32
CA VAL A 637 -13.80 12.27 -28.04
C VAL A 637 -13.01 12.32 -26.74
N TYR A 638 -12.13 13.31 -26.55
CA TYR A 638 -11.56 13.58 -25.23
C TYR A 638 -12.69 13.93 -24.24
N CYS A 639 -12.78 13.22 -23.13
CA CYS A 639 -13.72 13.52 -22.06
C CYS A 639 -12.97 14.24 -20.93
N CYS A 640 -13.47 15.38 -20.45
CA CYS A 640 -12.79 16.16 -19.41
C CYS A 640 -13.15 15.66 -18.01
N ASN A 641 -12.42 14.67 -17.50
CA ASN A 641 -12.61 14.15 -16.15
C ASN A 641 -11.35 14.30 -15.30
N ILE A 642 -11.60 14.64 -14.04
CA ILE A 642 -10.58 14.83 -13.01
C ILE A 642 -11.26 14.66 -11.65
N ALA A 643 -10.60 13.97 -10.73
CA ALA A 643 -11.10 13.75 -9.38
C ALA A 643 -10.82 14.94 -8.47
N GLU A 644 -9.61 15.51 -8.53
CA GLU A 644 -9.20 16.60 -7.64
C GLU A 644 -8.11 17.45 -8.29
N ILE A 645 -8.06 18.74 -7.95
CA ILE A 645 -7.01 19.70 -8.33
C ILE A 645 -6.59 20.48 -7.09
N GLU A 646 -5.29 20.52 -6.82
CA GLU A 646 -4.69 21.38 -5.81
C GLU A 646 -3.72 22.37 -6.46
N LEU A 647 -3.65 23.59 -5.93
CA LEU A 647 -2.73 24.61 -6.43
C LEU A 647 -1.82 25.07 -5.30
N TYR A 648 -0.54 25.26 -5.63
CA TYR A 648 0.47 25.74 -4.71
C TYR A 648 1.21 26.90 -5.35
N GLY A 649 1.41 27.96 -4.58
CA GLY A 649 2.03 29.19 -5.06
C GLY A 649 1.85 30.32 -4.07
N THR A 650 2.48 31.44 -4.36
CA THR A 650 2.33 32.67 -3.57
C THR A 650 1.63 33.73 -4.40
N PRO A 651 0.88 34.67 -3.76
CA PRO A 651 0.41 35.86 -4.45
C PRO A 651 1.59 36.52 -5.18
N SER A 652 1.40 36.79 -6.48
CA SER A 652 2.47 37.34 -7.29
C SER A 652 2.80 38.74 -6.81
N THR A 653 4.09 39.02 -6.60
CA THR A 653 4.57 40.37 -6.21
C THR A 653 4.54 41.37 -7.36
N MET A 654 3.96 41.00 -8.51
CA MET A 654 3.68 41.88 -9.63
C MET A 654 2.63 42.92 -9.21
N LYS A 655 3.15 44.03 -8.69
CA LYS A 655 2.45 45.28 -8.37
C LYS A 655 1.34 45.54 -9.38
N ASP A 656 0.14 45.78 -8.84
CA ASP A 656 -0.98 46.44 -9.48
C ASP A 656 -0.56 47.25 -10.71
N TYR A 657 -1.21 47.03 -11.86
CA TYR A 657 -1.17 48.01 -12.94
C TYR A 657 -1.91 49.27 -12.48
N ASN A 658 -1.28 50.05 -11.62
CA ASN A 658 -1.69 51.41 -11.35
C ASN A 658 -1.49 52.18 -12.65
N LYS A 659 -2.59 52.66 -13.22
CA LYS A 659 -2.54 53.62 -14.34
C LYS A 659 -1.65 54.78 -13.91
N ILE A 660 -0.47 54.90 -14.51
CA ILE A 660 0.39 56.06 -14.29
C ILE A 660 -0.38 57.27 -14.79
N ALA A 661 -0.64 58.24 -13.92
CA ALA A 661 -1.27 59.50 -14.33
C ALA A 661 -0.32 60.23 -15.29
N ILE A 662 -0.67 60.25 -16.57
CA ILE A 662 0.04 61.03 -17.57
C ILE A 662 -0.45 62.48 -17.44
N ALA A 663 0.41 63.36 -16.94
CA ALA A 663 0.09 64.78 -16.88
C ALA A 663 0.03 65.36 -18.31
N PRO A 664 -1.11 65.91 -18.77
CA PRO A 664 -1.26 66.39 -20.15
C PRO A 664 -0.25 67.48 -20.55
N ALA A 665 0.33 68.18 -19.57
CA ALA A 665 1.34 69.22 -19.79
C ALA A 665 2.68 68.69 -20.35
N ASN A 666 2.95 67.40 -20.22
CA ASN A 666 4.23 66.79 -20.61
C ASN A 666 4.13 65.89 -21.86
N VAL A 667 2.97 65.85 -22.51
CA VAL A 667 2.78 65.09 -23.76
C VAL A 667 3.08 66.00 -24.94
N THR A 668 4.10 65.65 -25.72
CA THR A 668 4.49 66.32 -26.96
C THR A 668 4.37 65.35 -28.14
N GLY A 669 4.03 65.85 -29.33
CA GLY A 669 4.00 65.06 -30.55
C GLY A 669 4.11 65.94 -31.78
N SER A 670 4.04 65.34 -32.97
CA SER A 670 3.99 66.09 -34.23
C SER A 670 2.75 66.98 -34.33
N ASP A 671 2.75 67.92 -35.27
CA ASP A 671 1.55 68.71 -35.54
C ASP A 671 0.40 67.80 -36.00
N PRO A 672 -0.83 68.01 -35.50
CA PRO A 672 -1.98 67.24 -35.95
C PRO A 672 -2.36 67.62 -37.38
N TRP A 673 -2.96 66.67 -38.10
CA TRP A 673 -3.39 66.89 -39.47
C TRP A 673 -4.35 68.09 -39.55
N ASN A 674 -4.02 69.05 -40.43
CA ASN A 674 -4.77 70.28 -40.67
C ASN A 674 -4.95 71.22 -39.43
N GLN A 675 -4.02 71.20 -38.47
CA GLN A 675 -4.06 72.02 -37.24
C GLN A 675 -5.37 71.89 -36.44
N THR A 676 -5.95 70.70 -36.45
CA THR A 676 -7.18 70.42 -35.70
C THR A 676 -6.92 70.40 -34.18
N ALA A 677 -7.98 70.49 -33.37
CA ALA A 677 -7.89 70.43 -31.90
C ALA A 677 -7.54 69.02 -31.36
N ASN A 678 -7.24 68.08 -32.25
CA ASN A 678 -6.88 66.70 -31.96
C ASN A 678 -5.36 66.58 -31.82
N ASP A 679 -4.78 67.24 -30.82
CA ASP A 679 -3.34 67.24 -30.58
C ASP A 679 -2.85 65.94 -29.89
N ALA A 680 -1.52 65.78 -29.76
CA ALA A 680 -0.91 64.57 -29.22
C ALA A 680 -1.40 64.21 -27.79
N LYS A 681 -1.96 65.16 -27.05
CA LYS A 681 -2.51 64.91 -25.70
C LYS A 681 -3.78 64.07 -25.77
N LYS A 682 -4.53 64.14 -26.87
CA LYS A 682 -5.75 63.36 -27.10
C LYS A 682 -5.51 61.86 -27.18
N ALA A 683 -4.32 61.43 -27.62
CA ALA A 683 -3.95 60.01 -27.60
C ALA A 683 -3.80 59.45 -26.17
N PHE A 684 -3.64 60.32 -25.17
CA PHE A 684 -3.37 59.94 -23.78
C PHE A 684 -4.43 60.46 -22.79
N ASP A 685 -5.54 61.05 -23.28
CA ASP A 685 -6.59 61.63 -22.42
C ASP A 685 -7.55 60.58 -21.84
N GLY A 686 -7.41 59.32 -22.27
CA GLY A 686 -8.21 58.20 -21.79
C GLY A 686 -9.63 58.14 -22.37
N SER A 687 -9.95 58.96 -23.37
CA SER A 687 -11.22 58.93 -24.09
C SER A 687 -11.07 58.16 -25.41
N THR A 688 -11.99 57.25 -25.69
CA THR A 688 -12.05 56.53 -26.97
C THR A 688 -12.75 57.33 -28.08
N ALA A 689 -13.32 58.48 -27.74
CA ALA A 689 -13.99 59.39 -28.67
C ALA A 689 -13.04 60.46 -29.25
N THR A 690 -11.79 60.46 -28.79
CA THR A 690 -10.74 61.42 -29.17
C THR A 690 -9.60 60.68 -29.84
N PHE A 691 -8.90 61.37 -30.74
CA PHE A 691 -7.78 60.81 -31.48
C PHE A 691 -6.71 61.90 -31.70
N PHE A 692 -5.50 61.48 -32.01
CA PHE A 692 -4.40 62.32 -32.48
C PHE A 692 -4.13 61.99 -33.96
#